data_AF-A0A4D7D744-F1
#
_entry.id   AF-A0A4D7D744-F1
#
_cell.length_a   1.000
_cell.length_b   1.000
_cell.length_c   1.000
_cell.angle_alpha   90.00
_cell.angle_beta   90.00
_cell.angle_gamma   90.00
#
_symmetry.space_group_name_H-M   'P 1'
#
loop_
_entity.id
_entity.type
_entity.pdbx_description
1 polymer ?
#
loop_
_entity_poly.entity_id
_entity_poly.type
_entity_poly.pdbx_seq_one_letter_code
_entity_poly.pdbx_strand_id
1 'polypeptide(L)'
;MRVVIFEASPIDPTTNLPVIIRIASGNSVLPVVVDDDLFEPAITSAPTRSIEYKEDGIDVRYSSISFSVAGNEQWSNLFWDGASARAWVGEHNGSTIGAFTKIFEGLLGPLQRDGLIAEVALLGNEGRLSRNLLTSSYAGTGNAEGPTSLKGTLKPWASGSCQNLEPVLINPTYVIYQFHGYGPADAVSAVYENALALGSPTSVVTSYSALKSLTLAEGQWASAPAVGMFRLGASPSGKITCDVAGAKSGATFPATISAIVQHLMSVAALDSGFIDSFSIGAFSQSWNFYTTAQVQIGDVIKDAFTQANGYIFANENGVFKAGSYLSSKAPATLTTASQRVEPYVIKVTQLASPAPTYRVKIGHTKCWSTHSASEISPALAEIQDDISAATAAADAATDAANTASANATAANARLAAMADDNVLDRTDKYSLITEYQKILGEQSGISAQADQYSIVTEKTAYTNAISALTTYLTGLSPAYNDTTQDTTIVGTTFRSKFIDVYNARQALLNRIVTTGNLSAYLTNESAVVFADASGTVSSFSPAGGALIVNDGNVNITSGVTYSVVSSTGMTISINSSGVYSVTAMSANSATAVLRAVYLSRTFDKVFSVAKSIQGAAGTNGTNGTNGTNGTNGTSAVSGYLTNEAVSLQAYADGTVISYSGATGTFKIFSGTTDISSNFSLATLSNPQALTVSYSGQTYTVTSGLDANEDTGTLTIRATGSGSYSGITIDKVFWVGKTKGGYEIVGSLPSTNLFTGRVVFLTLDNKLYRYTGSGWTKAVDTVDLAGQIGETQIAAGAVTANKIAAGQINAAHLATTTLITTSAQIGNLIVDTIHVKNGAISRANVATKSTHSWSGSGTSDVVSVTITPNSSNSLFVISGSFATPVFGGSTANINYLVSNVSYGAAGITYQTSTSTTTFNGVALSISGTTTFTFRVQSPSGGSNIVSDVVLNVMEFMK
;
A
#
# COMPACT_ATOMS: atom_id res chain seq x y z
N MET A 1 19.53 8.15 65.60
CA MET A 1 20.60 7.89 64.60
C MET A 1 20.02 6.91 63.60
N ARG A 2 19.97 7.26 62.32
CA ARG A 2 19.41 6.36 61.30
C ARG A 2 20.37 5.20 61.02
N VAL A 3 19.84 3.99 61.01
CA VAL A 3 20.56 2.72 60.79
C VAL A 3 19.91 2.00 59.62
N VAL A 4 20.74 1.38 58.79
CA VAL A 4 20.29 0.42 57.77
C VAL A 4 20.39 -0.98 58.36
N ILE A 5 19.33 -1.76 58.26
CA ILE A 5 19.30 -3.19 58.60
C ILE A 5 19.03 -4.00 57.34
N PHE A 6 19.63 -5.19 57.26
CA PHE A 6 19.58 -6.07 56.10
C PHE A 6 19.42 -7.52 56.57
N GLU A 7 18.49 -8.22 55.94
CA GLU A 7 18.24 -9.64 56.15
C GLU A 7 18.37 -10.37 54.82
N ALA A 8 19.13 -11.46 54.79
CA ALA A 8 19.27 -12.35 53.64
C ALA A 8 19.12 -13.80 54.04
N SER A 9 18.62 -14.62 53.11
CA SER A 9 18.42 -16.06 53.31
C SER A 9 19.17 -16.89 52.27
N PRO A 10 20.51 -16.85 52.22
CA PRO A 10 21.31 -17.74 51.36
C PRO A 10 21.15 -19.21 51.76
N ILE A 11 21.42 -20.11 50.80
CA ILE A 11 21.22 -21.55 51.00
C ILE A 11 22.53 -22.18 51.48
N ASP A 12 22.48 -22.99 52.53
CA ASP A 12 23.60 -23.86 52.89
C ASP A 12 23.69 -25.02 51.87
N PRO A 13 24.77 -25.14 51.09
CA PRO A 13 24.88 -26.16 50.05
C PRO A 13 24.92 -27.59 50.60
N THR A 14 25.19 -27.78 51.89
CA THR A 14 25.26 -29.11 52.51
C THR A 14 23.90 -29.60 53.00
N THR A 15 23.07 -28.70 53.52
CA THR A 15 21.73 -29.03 54.04
C THR A 15 20.61 -28.68 53.06
N ASN A 16 20.89 -27.87 52.04
CA ASN A 16 19.94 -27.30 51.09
C ASN A 16 18.80 -26.52 51.78
N LEU A 17 19.08 -25.97 52.96
CA LEU A 17 18.15 -25.15 53.75
C LEU A 17 18.60 -23.69 53.78
N PRO A 18 17.66 -22.73 53.87
CA PRO A 18 18.00 -21.31 53.98
C PRO A 18 18.60 -21.01 55.36
N VAL A 19 19.69 -20.23 55.37
CA VAL A 19 20.35 -19.70 56.56
C VAL A 19 20.05 -18.21 56.64
N ILE A 20 19.42 -17.75 57.73
CA ILE A 20 19.07 -16.34 57.91
C ILE A 20 20.29 -15.57 58.42
N ILE A 21 20.69 -14.53 57.68
CA ILE A 21 21.77 -13.61 58.04
C ILE A 21 21.17 -12.21 58.25
N ARG A 22 21.48 -11.60 59.39
CA ARG A 22 20.95 -10.29 59.81
C ARG A 22 22.08 -9.35 60.20
N ILE A 23 22.22 -8.27 59.45
CA ILE A 23 23.30 -7.31 59.61
C ILE A 23 22.78 -5.86 59.61
N ALA A 24 23.46 -4.98 60.32
CA ALA A 24 23.16 -3.56 60.46
C ALA A 24 24.36 -2.69 60.07
N SER A 25 24.10 -1.40 59.81
CA SER A 25 25.13 -0.39 59.52
C SER A 25 26.16 -0.28 60.65
N GLY A 26 27.45 -0.41 60.31
CA GLY A 26 28.58 -0.40 61.24
C GLY A 26 28.79 0.89 62.04
N ASN A 27 27.98 1.92 61.81
CA ASN A 27 27.99 3.14 62.63
C ASN A 27 27.34 2.93 64.02
N SER A 28 26.80 1.74 64.30
CA SER A 28 26.31 1.33 65.61
C SER A 28 27.37 0.50 66.34
N VAL A 29 27.81 0.94 67.52
CA VAL A 29 28.84 0.24 68.34
C VAL A 29 28.25 -1.01 69.02
N LEU A 30 26.92 -1.13 69.03
CA LEU A 30 26.15 -2.21 69.64
C LEU A 30 25.21 -2.83 68.60
N PRO A 31 24.88 -4.13 68.72
CA PRO A 31 23.87 -4.78 67.87
C PRO A 31 22.54 -4.05 67.92
N VAL A 32 21.81 -4.05 66.80
CA VAL A 32 20.46 -3.47 66.72
C VAL A 32 19.45 -4.58 66.92
N VAL A 33 18.55 -4.41 67.89
CA VAL A 33 17.50 -5.39 68.18
C VAL A 33 16.17 -4.87 67.66
N VAL A 34 15.52 -5.65 66.79
CA VAL A 34 14.22 -5.32 66.18
C VAL A 34 13.34 -6.55 66.27
N ASP A 35 12.15 -6.43 66.89
CA ASP A 35 11.23 -7.57 67.09
C ASP A 35 11.91 -8.83 67.68
N ASP A 36 12.74 -8.65 68.72
CA ASP A 36 13.56 -9.67 69.37
C ASP A 36 14.68 -10.31 68.51
N ASP A 37 14.81 -9.90 67.24
CA ASP A 37 15.87 -10.34 66.35
C ASP A 37 17.10 -9.41 66.42
N LEU A 38 18.29 -10.03 66.53
CA LEU A 38 19.58 -9.34 66.61
C LEU A 38 20.16 -9.10 65.20
N PHE A 39 20.51 -7.85 64.88
CA PHE A 39 21.22 -7.47 63.68
C PHE A 39 22.66 -7.03 64.02
N GLU A 40 23.65 -7.76 63.49
CA GLU A 40 25.06 -7.53 63.79
C GLU A 40 25.63 -6.33 63.02
N PRO A 41 26.42 -5.43 63.63
CA PRO A 41 26.94 -4.23 62.99
C PRO A 41 28.10 -4.58 62.01
N ALA A 42 27.76 -5.12 60.84
CA ALA A 42 28.71 -5.63 59.86
C ALA A 42 28.69 -4.88 58.53
N ILE A 43 27.64 -4.10 58.21
CA ILE A 43 27.55 -3.40 56.92
C ILE A 43 28.60 -2.28 56.87
N THR A 44 29.50 -2.35 55.90
CA THR A 44 30.57 -1.37 55.64
C THR A 44 30.20 -0.39 54.53
N SER A 45 29.35 -0.80 53.59
CA SER A 45 28.76 0.06 52.56
C SER A 45 27.29 -0.30 52.37
N ALA A 46 26.41 0.68 52.61
CA ALA A 46 24.97 0.49 52.47
C ALA A 46 24.56 0.47 50.98
N PRO A 47 23.53 -0.31 50.62
CA PRO A 47 23.05 -0.36 49.24
C PRO A 47 22.34 0.93 48.84
N THR A 48 22.36 1.22 47.54
CA THR A 48 21.65 2.33 46.91
C THR A 48 20.64 1.79 45.90
N ARG A 49 19.48 2.45 45.84
CA ARG A 49 18.45 2.24 44.82
C ARG A 49 18.30 3.53 44.03
N SER A 50 18.46 3.46 42.72
CA SER A 50 18.27 4.60 41.81
C SER A 50 17.13 4.32 40.85
N ILE A 51 16.25 5.29 40.65
CA ILE A 51 15.20 5.25 39.64
C ILE A 51 15.59 6.20 38.51
N GLU A 52 15.62 5.67 37.29
CA GLU A 52 15.88 6.41 36.07
C GLU A 52 14.56 6.55 35.30
N TYR A 53 14.12 7.80 35.07
CA TYR A 53 12.95 8.11 34.27
C TYR A 53 13.40 8.38 32.83
N LYS A 54 12.92 7.57 31.90
CA LYS A 54 13.25 7.63 30.47
C LYS A 54 12.01 7.93 29.64
N GLU A 55 12.22 8.22 28.36
CA GLU A 55 11.13 8.40 27.39
C GLU A 55 10.35 7.09 27.17
N ASP A 56 11.00 5.94 27.35
CA ASP A 56 10.46 4.60 27.15
C ASP A 56 10.12 3.85 28.46
N GLY A 57 10.27 4.49 29.63
CA GLY A 57 9.86 3.88 30.89
C GLY A 57 10.57 4.33 32.14
N ILE A 58 10.45 3.50 33.17
CA ILE A 58 11.12 3.66 34.45
C ILE A 58 12.05 2.46 34.61
N ASP A 59 13.35 2.73 34.74
CA ASP A 59 14.32 1.71 35.09
C ASP A 59 14.73 1.87 36.55
N VAL A 60 14.64 0.75 37.29
CA VAL A 60 15.11 0.68 38.67
C VAL A 60 16.45 -0.04 38.68
N ARG A 61 17.46 0.60 39.24
CA ARG A 61 18.79 0.00 39.43
C ARG A 61 19.10 -0.11 40.92
N TYR A 62 19.83 -1.15 41.25
CA TYR A 62 20.27 -1.46 42.60
C TYR A 62 21.79 -1.62 42.60
N SER A 63 22.46 -1.12 43.63
CA SER A 63 23.89 -1.36 43.83
C SER A 63 24.12 -2.64 44.63
N SER A 64 25.38 -2.94 44.93
CA SER A 64 25.75 -3.96 45.91
C SER A 64 25.57 -3.48 47.35
N ILE A 65 25.54 -4.43 48.28
CA ILE A 65 25.80 -4.23 49.71
C ILE A 65 27.18 -4.81 50.05
N SER A 66 27.95 -4.12 50.88
CA SER A 66 29.24 -4.62 51.39
C SER A 66 29.20 -4.77 52.90
N PHE A 67 29.74 -5.86 53.42
CA PHE A 67 29.78 -6.15 54.84
C PHE A 67 31.02 -6.93 55.26
N SER A 68 31.44 -6.74 56.51
CA SER A 68 32.52 -7.49 57.13
C SER A 68 32.07 -8.90 57.47
N VAL A 69 32.90 -9.90 57.18
CA VAL A 69 32.72 -11.30 57.58
C VAL A 69 33.66 -11.70 58.72
N ALA A 70 34.28 -10.74 59.41
CA ALA A 70 35.19 -11.03 60.52
C ALA A 70 34.47 -11.78 61.65
N GLY A 71 34.95 -12.98 61.99
CA GLY A 71 34.29 -13.87 62.96
C GLY A 71 33.10 -14.65 62.40
N ASN A 72 32.77 -14.44 61.12
CA ASN A 72 31.68 -15.09 60.39
C ASN A 72 32.14 -15.59 59.00
N GLU A 73 33.40 -15.98 58.87
CA GLU A 73 34.03 -16.30 57.58
C GLU A 73 33.30 -17.44 56.85
N GLN A 74 32.64 -18.33 57.59
CA GLN A 74 31.80 -19.42 57.08
C GLN A 74 30.63 -18.96 56.19
N TRP A 75 30.17 -17.71 56.30
CA TRP A 75 29.13 -17.17 55.41
C TRP A 75 29.53 -17.18 53.93
N SER A 76 30.85 -17.20 53.65
CA SER A 76 31.39 -17.31 52.30
C SER A 76 31.08 -18.65 51.63
N ASN A 77 30.73 -19.68 52.42
CA ASN A 77 30.45 -21.03 51.90
C ASN A 77 28.97 -21.22 51.51
N LEU A 78 28.11 -20.25 51.78
CA LEU A 78 26.69 -20.32 51.45
C LEU A 78 26.46 -19.97 49.97
N PHE A 79 25.35 -20.45 49.40
CA PHE A 79 24.92 -20.11 48.05
C PHE A 79 24.05 -18.86 48.08
N TRP A 80 24.64 -17.74 47.68
CA TRP A 80 24.03 -16.41 47.70
C TRP A 80 23.28 -16.04 46.42
N ASP A 81 23.66 -16.63 45.28
CA ASP A 81 23.06 -16.29 43.99
C ASP A 81 21.59 -16.75 43.96
N GLY A 82 20.68 -15.83 43.65
CA GLY A 82 19.23 -16.04 43.71
C GLY A 82 18.64 -16.10 45.13
N ALA A 83 19.42 -15.86 46.18
CA ALA A 83 18.90 -15.82 47.56
C ALA A 83 17.97 -14.61 47.76
N SER A 84 16.92 -14.76 48.58
CA SER A 84 16.02 -13.64 48.89
C SER A 84 16.62 -12.73 49.95
N ALA A 85 16.41 -11.42 49.79
CA ALA A 85 16.90 -10.43 50.74
C ALA A 85 15.99 -9.20 50.86
N ARG A 86 16.12 -8.53 52.00
CA ARG A 86 15.34 -7.35 52.37
C ARG A 86 16.22 -6.35 53.11
N ALA A 87 15.98 -5.07 52.89
CA ALA A 87 16.67 -4.00 53.59
C ALA A 87 15.70 -2.93 54.07
N TRP A 88 15.99 -2.36 55.24
CA TRP A 88 15.19 -1.28 55.82
C TRP A 88 16.08 -0.18 56.40
N VAL A 89 15.53 1.03 56.50
CA VAL A 89 16.14 2.19 57.17
C VAL A 89 15.22 2.72 58.25
N GLY A 90 15.76 2.99 59.43
CA GLY A 90 14.97 3.47 60.58
C GLY A 90 15.85 4.07 61.66
N GLU A 91 15.23 4.51 62.76
CA GLU A 91 15.97 4.98 63.92
C GLU A 91 16.57 3.79 64.71
N HIS A 92 17.81 3.95 65.20
CA HIS A 92 18.52 2.94 65.99
C HIS A 92 17.72 2.40 67.20
N ASN A 93 16.84 3.22 67.79
CA ASN A 93 16.02 2.86 68.95
C ASN A 93 14.63 2.30 68.56
N GLY A 94 14.38 2.05 67.27
CA GLY A 94 13.13 1.45 66.82
C GLY A 94 13.03 0.00 67.30
N SER A 95 12.04 -0.30 68.16
CA SER A 95 11.89 -1.63 68.75
C SER A 95 11.16 -2.63 67.85
N THR A 96 10.48 -2.17 66.79
CA THR A 96 9.69 -3.00 65.88
C THR A 96 10.02 -2.72 64.43
N ILE A 97 9.89 -3.72 63.55
CA ILE A 97 10.18 -3.59 62.12
C ILE A 97 9.26 -2.56 61.44
N GLY A 98 8.06 -2.33 61.98
CA GLY A 98 7.13 -1.31 61.49
C GLY A 98 7.59 0.13 61.73
N ALA A 99 8.54 0.37 62.64
CA ALA A 99 9.20 1.67 62.81
C ALA A 99 10.30 1.91 61.76
N PHE A 100 10.67 0.88 60.99
CA PHE A 100 11.61 0.97 59.89
C PHE A 100 10.88 1.08 58.55
N THR A 101 11.46 1.84 57.63
CA THR A 101 10.98 1.94 56.25
C THR A 101 11.73 0.94 55.39
N LYS A 102 11.00 0.03 54.71
CA LYS A 102 11.62 -0.90 53.76
C LYS A 102 12.13 -0.15 52.53
N ILE A 103 13.37 -0.42 52.14
CA ILE A 103 14.04 0.24 51.00
C ILE A 103 14.41 -0.75 49.88
N PHE A 104 14.39 -2.05 50.17
CA PHE A 104 14.68 -3.11 49.20
C PHE A 104 13.97 -4.41 49.58
N GLU A 105 13.43 -5.09 48.58
CA GLU A 105 13.03 -6.48 48.61
C GLU A 105 13.31 -7.10 47.24
N GLY A 106 14.09 -8.18 47.22
CA GLY A 106 14.60 -8.72 45.98
C GLY A 106 15.40 -10.01 46.14
N LEU A 107 16.19 -10.29 45.11
CA LEU A 107 17.13 -11.39 45.03
C LEU A 107 18.56 -10.86 45.16
N LEU A 108 19.51 -11.76 45.38
CA LEU A 108 20.93 -11.47 45.46
C LEU A 108 21.69 -12.08 44.30
N GLY A 109 22.78 -11.44 43.89
CA GLY A 109 23.78 -12.05 43.04
C GLY A 109 24.75 -12.96 43.83
N PRO A 110 25.78 -13.50 43.17
CA PRO A 110 26.81 -14.28 43.85
C PRO A 110 27.60 -13.39 44.83
N LEU A 111 28.00 -13.98 45.96
CA LEU A 111 28.90 -13.31 46.91
C LEU A 111 30.31 -13.23 46.34
N GLN A 112 30.86 -12.03 46.35
CA GLN A 112 32.27 -11.74 46.07
C GLN A 112 32.97 -11.37 47.38
N ARG A 113 34.24 -11.70 47.52
CA ARG A 113 34.99 -11.45 48.76
C ARG A 113 36.39 -10.94 48.47
N ASP A 114 36.77 -9.87 49.16
CA ASP A 114 38.13 -9.34 49.22
C ASP A 114 38.56 -9.24 50.70
N GLY A 115 39.48 -10.12 51.11
CA GLY A 115 39.93 -10.22 52.49
C GLY A 115 38.79 -10.52 53.48
N LEU A 116 38.48 -9.57 54.36
CA LEU A 116 37.39 -9.67 55.34
C LEU A 116 36.11 -8.96 54.89
N ILE A 117 36.07 -8.39 53.70
CA ILE A 117 34.88 -7.71 53.16
C ILE A 117 34.24 -8.59 52.10
N ALA A 118 32.95 -8.88 52.29
CA ALA A 118 32.10 -9.49 51.29
C ALA A 118 31.25 -8.43 50.59
N GLU A 119 30.97 -8.63 49.32
CA GLU A 119 30.09 -7.82 48.49
C GLU A 119 29.08 -8.71 47.78
N VAL A 120 27.81 -8.30 47.80
CA VAL A 120 26.73 -9.00 47.11
C VAL A 120 25.91 -8.00 46.32
N ALA A 121 25.74 -8.25 45.01
CA ALA A 121 24.89 -7.43 44.17
C ALA A 121 23.43 -7.60 44.56
N LEU A 122 22.70 -6.49 44.71
CA LEU A 122 21.24 -6.56 44.89
C LEU A 122 20.57 -6.64 43.52
N LEU A 123 19.66 -7.59 43.36
CA LEU A 123 18.84 -7.77 42.17
C LEU A 123 17.40 -7.48 42.57
N GLY A 124 16.76 -6.51 41.95
CA GLY A 124 15.34 -6.26 42.23
C GLY A 124 14.45 -7.40 41.77
N ASN A 125 13.18 -7.36 42.18
CA ASN A 125 12.21 -8.38 41.81
C ASN A 125 11.96 -8.49 40.30
N GLU A 126 12.42 -7.52 39.49
CA GLU A 126 12.44 -7.58 38.03
C GLU A 126 13.14 -8.85 37.50
N GLY A 127 14.16 -9.36 38.22
CA GLY A 127 14.84 -10.62 37.86
C GLY A 127 13.93 -11.84 37.88
N ARG A 128 12.80 -11.80 38.62
CA ARG A 128 11.79 -12.87 38.62
C ARG A 128 11.03 -12.97 37.29
N LEU A 129 11.02 -11.89 36.49
CA LEU A 129 10.40 -11.84 35.17
C LEU A 129 11.39 -12.11 34.02
N SER A 130 12.69 -12.24 34.30
CA SER A 130 13.75 -12.60 33.34
C SER A 130 13.75 -14.10 33.01
N ARG A 131 12.55 -14.69 32.88
CA ARG A 131 12.34 -16.10 32.51
C ARG A 131 11.94 -16.19 31.05
N ASN A 132 12.45 -17.21 30.37
CA ASN A 132 12.02 -17.58 29.02
C ASN A 132 10.52 -17.87 29.01
N LEU A 133 9.79 -17.25 28.08
CA LEU A 133 8.38 -17.54 27.85
C LEU A 133 8.22 -18.92 27.21
N LEU A 134 9.06 -19.25 26.23
CA LEU A 134 8.97 -20.51 25.51
C LEU A 134 9.84 -21.57 26.19
N THR A 135 9.22 -22.53 26.86
CA THR A 135 9.93 -23.58 27.63
C THR A 135 9.85 -24.96 26.99
N SER A 136 9.04 -25.14 25.94
CA SER A 136 8.81 -26.44 25.28
C SER A 136 9.28 -26.41 23.84
N SER A 137 9.95 -27.47 23.40
CA SER A 137 10.36 -27.70 22.01
C SER A 137 9.71 -28.95 21.44
N TYR A 138 9.66 -29.04 20.11
CA TYR A 138 9.20 -30.23 19.41
C TYR A 138 10.22 -31.37 19.52
N ALA A 139 9.77 -32.58 19.85
CA ALA A 139 10.66 -33.75 19.92
C ALA A 139 11.06 -34.29 18.52
N GLY A 140 10.30 -33.96 17.47
CA GLY A 140 10.55 -34.40 16.09
C GLY A 140 10.28 -35.89 15.84
N THR A 141 9.46 -36.52 16.70
CA THR A 141 9.10 -37.94 16.65
C THR A 141 7.88 -38.23 15.76
N GLY A 142 7.35 -37.21 15.09
CA GLY A 142 6.13 -37.25 14.30
C GLY A 142 4.88 -36.93 15.12
N ASN A 143 3.72 -36.93 14.46
CA ASN A 143 2.42 -36.64 15.06
C ASN A 143 2.36 -35.25 15.75
N ALA A 144 1.92 -35.18 17.01
CA ALA A 144 1.80 -33.94 17.78
C ALA A 144 3.17 -33.28 18.07
N GLU A 145 4.26 -34.03 17.93
CA GLU A 145 5.62 -33.57 18.20
C GLU A 145 6.39 -33.15 16.94
N GLY A 146 5.71 -33.03 15.80
CA GLY A 146 6.31 -32.53 14.57
C GLY A 146 7.19 -33.56 13.84
N PRO A 147 7.45 -33.37 12.53
CA PRO A 147 8.47 -34.13 11.82
C PRO A 147 9.87 -33.86 12.39
N THR A 148 10.85 -34.69 12.03
CA THR A 148 12.24 -34.53 12.49
C THR A 148 12.85 -33.16 12.16
N SER A 149 12.37 -32.48 11.11
CA SER A 149 12.78 -31.11 10.76
C SER A 149 12.39 -30.05 11.80
N LEU A 150 11.40 -30.31 12.65
CA LEU A 150 11.03 -29.43 13.76
C LEU A 150 11.77 -29.74 15.06
N LYS A 151 12.59 -30.81 15.12
CA LYS A 151 13.23 -31.25 16.37
C LYS A 151 14.05 -30.12 16.99
N GLY A 152 13.75 -29.79 18.25
CA GLY A 152 14.44 -28.72 19.00
C GLY A 152 13.90 -27.31 18.75
N THR A 153 13.03 -27.11 17.76
CA THR A 153 12.34 -25.84 17.53
C THR A 153 11.30 -25.62 18.65
N LEU A 154 11.19 -24.39 19.13
CA LEU A 154 10.26 -24.01 20.20
C LEU A 154 8.81 -24.06 19.73
N LYS A 155 7.91 -24.48 20.61
CA LYS A 155 6.46 -24.47 20.33
C LYS A 155 5.94 -23.02 20.39
N PRO A 156 4.94 -22.65 19.57
CA PRO A 156 4.44 -21.28 19.48
C PRO A 156 3.63 -20.84 20.71
N TRP A 157 3.64 -19.55 20.99
CA TRP A 157 2.80 -18.90 21.99
C TRP A 157 1.85 -17.90 21.35
N ALA A 158 0.57 -17.91 21.73
CA ALA A 158 -0.44 -16.95 21.29
C ALA A 158 -1.25 -16.48 22.51
N SER A 159 -1.53 -15.19 22.64
CA SER A 159 -2.35 -14.60 23.72
C SER A 159 -3.21 -13.47 23.19
N GLY A 160 -4.40 -13.29 23.76
CA GLY A 160 -5.40 -12.38 23.21
C GLY A 160 -5.90 -12.82 21.83
N SER A 161 -6.54 -11.91 21.11
CA SER A 161 -7.06 -12.16 19.76
C SER A 161 -5.99 -11.83 18.71
N CYS A 162 -5.30 -12.86 18.22
CA CYS A 162 -4.25 -12.73 17.21
C CYS A 162 -4.85 -12.93 15.81
N GLN A 163 -4.73 -11.93 14.93
CA GLN A 163 -5.24 -11.99 13.56
C GLN A 163 -4.14 -12.32 12.55
N ASN A 164 -4.50 -13.08 11.52
CA ASN A 164 -3.63 -13.48 10.42
C ASN A 164 -2.26 -13.99 10.89
N LEU A 165 -2.21 -14.80 11.94
CA LEU A 165 -0.96 -15.43 12.36
C LEU A 165 -0.64 -16.61 11.45
N GLU A 166 0.64 -16.87 11.25
CA GLU A 166 1.13 -18.02 10.49
C GLU A 166 1.41 -19.20 11.44
N PRO A 167 0.63 -20.30 11.38
CA PRO A 167 0.78 -21.41 12.31
C PRO A 167 1.84 -22.41 11.85
N VAL A 168 2.38 -23.21 12.77
CA VAL A 168 3.44 -24.19 12.50
C VAL A 168 2.82 -25.49 11.97
N LEU A 169 3.23 -25.94 10.77
CA LEU A 169 2.81 -27.24 10.22
C LEU A 169 3.50 -28.39 10.96
N ILE A 170 2.77 -29.08 11.84
CA ILE A 170 3.32 -30.17 12.68
C ILE A 170 3.08 -31.56 12.09
N ASN A 171 2.10 -31.72 11.21
CA ASN A 171 1.86 -33.01 10.54
C ASN A 171 1.51 -32.78 9.07
N PRO A 172 2.48 -32.90 8.15
CA PRO A 172 2.22 -32.73 6.71
C PRO A 172 1.26 -33.77 6.13
N THR A 173 1.26 -35.00 6.66
CA THR A 173 0.39 -36.09 6.15
C THR A 173 -1.09 -35.82 6.40
N TYR A 174 -1.42 -35.27 7.57
CA TYR A 174 -2.81 -34.95 7.94
C TYR A 174 -3.12 -33.46 7.86
N VAL A 175 -2.15 -32.65 7.44
CA VAL A 175 -2.23 -31.19 7.31
C VAL A 175 -2.70 -30.54 8.61
N ILE A 176 -2.02 -30.86 9.72
CA ILE A 176 -2.31 -30.34 11.06
C ILE A 176 -1.32 -29.23 11.40
N TYR A 177 -1.87 -28.09 11.77
CA TYR A 177 -1.14 -26.90 12.18
C TYR A 177 -1.28 -26.64 13.68
N GLN A 178 -0.24 -26.11 14.31
CA GLN A 178 -0.24 -25.67 15.70
C GLN A 178 0.02 -24.17 15.78
N PHE A 179 -0.84 -23.45 16.49
CA PHE A 179 -0.70 -22.01 16.75
C PHE A 179 -0.38 -21.71 18.22
N HIS A 180 -0.64 -22.65 19.14
CA HIS A 180 -0.30 -22.51 20.56
C HIS A 180 0.12 -23.85 21.17
N GLY A 181 1.19 -23.85 21.96
CA GLY A 181 1.81 -25.05 22.53
C GLY A 181 1.76 -25.19 24.05
N TYR A 182 1.17 -24.25 24.79
CA TYR A 182 1.32 -24.15 26.26
C TYR A 182 -0.01 -24.28 27.00
N GLY A 183 -0.90 -25.15 26.51
CA GLY A 183 -2.20 -25.44 27.12
C GLY A 183 -3.37 -25.06 26.22
N PRO A 184 -4.58 -24.91 26.79
CA PRO A 184 -5.77 -24.63 26.02
C PRO A 184 -5.77 -23.18 25.50
N ALA A 185 -6.03 -23.03 24.21
CA ALA A 185 -6.47 -21.78 23.62
C ALA A 185 -8.00 -21.69 23.63
N ASP A 186 -8.54 -20.48 23.49
CA ASP A 186 -9.98 -20.26 23.59
C ASP A 186 -10.73 -20.66 22.31
N ALA A 187 -10.27 -20.21 21.14
CA ALA A 187 -10.91 -20.52 19.87
C ALA A 187 -9.98 -20.36 18.65
N VAL A 188 -10.32 -21.04 17.56
CA VAL A 188 -9.85 -20.71 16.21
C VAL A 188 -11.01 -20.01 15.51
N SER A 189 -10.89 -18.69 15.34
CA SER A 189 -11.96 -17.83 14.81
C SER A 189 -12.13 -17.97 13.30
N ALA A 190 -11.03 -18.05 12.57
CA ALA A 190 -11.02 -18.27 11.12
C ALA A 190 -9.70 -18.88 10.67
N VAL A 191 -9.73 -19.60 9.55
CA VAL A 191 -8.54 -20.08 8.84
C VAL A 191 -8.63 -19.58 7.41
N TYR A 192 -7.50 -19.12 6.89
CA TYR A 192 -7.38 -18.56 5.56
C TYR A 192 -6.34 -19.34 4.76
N GLU A 193 -6.63 -19.48 3.46
CA GLU A 193 -5.68 -19.91 2.46
C GLU A 193 -5.53 -18.79 1.43
N ASN A 194 -4.32 -18.26 1.25
CA ASN A 194 -4.04 -17.12 0.39
C ASN A 194 -4.98 -15.91 0.65
N ALA A 195 -5.18 -15.58 1.94
CA ALA A 195 -6.10 -14.55 2.43
C ALA A 195 -7.60 -14.78 2.15
N LEU A 196 -7.99 -15.95 1.62
CA LEU A 196 -9.39 -16.35 1.46
C LEU A 196 -9.84 -17.22 2.65
N ALA A 197 -10.93 -16.83 3.31
CA ALA A 197 -11.46 -17.58 4.46
C ALA A 197 -12.07 -18.92 4.04
N LEU A 198 -11.69 -20.01 4.73
CA LEU A 198 -12.17 -21.37 4.45
C LEU A 198 -13.56 -21.68 5.06
N GLY A 199 -14.33 -20.66 5.45
CA GLY A 199 -15.63 -20.81 6.12
C GLY A 199 -15.55 -21.34 7.55
N SER A 200 -16.68 -21.82 8.09
CA SER A 200 -16.76 -22.35 9.47
C SER A 200 -16.15 -23.75 9.60
N PRO A 201 -15.58 -24.10 10.78
CA PRO A 201 -15.04 -25.44 10.99
C PRO A 201 -16.14 -26.50 10.93
N THR A 202 -15.86 -27.61 10.26
CA THR A 202 -16.75 -28.77 10.17
C THR A 202 -16.91 -29.47 11.54
N SER A 203 -15.89 -29.40 12.39
CA SER A 203 -15.93 -29.96 13.74
C SER A 203 -14.97 -29.23 14.67
N VAL A 204 -15.29 -29.20 15.96
CA VAL A 204 -14.43 -28.71 17.04
C VAL A 204 -14.18 -29.88 18.00
N VAL A 205 -12.93 -30.28 18.15
CA VAL A 205 -12.50 -31.41 19.00
C VAL A 205 -11.53 -30.94 20.08
N THR A 206 -11.22 -31.79 21.06
CA THR A 206 -10.40 -31.38 22.23
C THR A 206 -9.01 -31.99 22.28
N SER A 207 -8.65 -32.89 21.35
CA SER A 207 -7.36 -33.57 21.36
C SER A 207 -6.77 -33.75 19.97
N TYR A 208 -5.44 -33.87 19.90
CA TYR A 208 -4.72 -34.21 18.68
C TYR A 208 -5.23 -35.53 18.06
N SER A 209 -5.45 -36.57 18.87
CA SER A 209 -5.90 -37.87 18.39
C SER A 209 -7.28 -37.78 17.73
N ALA A 210 -8.21 -37.03 18.33
CA ALA A 210 -9.53 -36.80 17.74
C ALA A 210 -9.42 -36.00 16.43
N LEU A 211 -8.57 -34.97 16.40
CA LEU A 211 -8.35 -34.14 15.21
C LEU A 211 -7.76 -34.96 14.06
N LYS A 212 -6.81 -35.85 14.36
CA LYS A 212 -6.19 -36.77 13.40
C LYS A 212 -7.18 -37.82 12.87
N SER A 213 -8.12 -38.29 13.69
CA SER A 213 -9.09 -39.32 13.29
C SER A 213 -10.23 -38.84 12.39
N LEU A 214 -10.41 -37.51 12.24
CA LEU A 214 -11.48 -36.97 11.40
C LEU A 214 -11.27 -37.29 9.91
N THR A 215 -12.37 -37.57 9.21
CA THR A 215 -12.41 -37.61 7.75
C THR A 215 -12.93 -36.26 7.26
N LEU A 216 -12.09 -35.51 6.55
CA LEU A 216 -12.42 -34.18 6.03
C LEU A 216 -12.25 -34.21 4.51
N ALA A 217 -13.21 -33.63 3.79
CA ALA A 217 -13.12 -33.45 2.34
C ALA A 217 -12.26 -32.21 2.00
N GLU A 218 -11.90 -32.07 0.72
CA GLU A 218 -11.26 -30.85 0.21
C GLU A 218 -12.14 -29.62 0.49
N GLY A 219 -11.52 -28.52 0.94
CA GLY A 219 -12.22 -27.30 1.38
C GLY A 219 -12.81 -27.37 2.80
N GLN A 220 -12.80 -28.52 3.48
CA GLN A 220 -13.22 -28.62 4.89
C GLN A 220 -12.04 -28.48 5.84
N TRP A 221 -12.30 -27.97 7.04
CA TRP A 221 -11.33 -27.88 8.13
C TRP A 221 -11.98 -28.14 9.49
N ALA A 222 -11.18 -28.52 10.47
CA ALA A 222 -11.63 -28.74 11.85
C ALA A 222 -10.65 -28.09 12.84
N SER A 223 -11.15 -27.70 14.01
CA SER A 223 -10.33 -27.04 15.04
C SER A 223 -10.21 -27.88 16.30
N ALA A 224 -9.10 -27.69 17.02
CA ALA A 224 -8.89 -28.21 18.36
C ALA A 224 -8.26 -27.17 19.29
N PRO A 225 -9.01 -26.14 19.72
CA PRO A 225 -8.48 -25.04 20.54
C PRO A 225 -7.84 -25.52 21.85
N ALA A 226 -8.37 -26.59 22.46
CA ALA A 226 -7.85 -27.17 23.71
C ALA A 226 -6.39 -27.66 23.62
N VAL A 227 -5.88 -27.92 22.41
CA VAL A 227 -4.47 -28.27 22.16
C VAL A 227 -3.76 -27.26 21.24
N GLY A 228 -4.41 -26.12 20.97
CA GLY A 228 -3.86 -25.05 20.14
C GLY A 228 -3.61 -25.44 18.68
N MET A 229 -4.47 -26.29 18.10
CA MET A 229 -4.29 -26.86 16.75
C MET A 229 -5.54 -26.71 15.88
N PHE A 230 -5.35 -26.82 14.56
CA PHE A 230 -6.42 -27.07 13.60
C PHE A 230 -5.91 -27.94 12.45
N ARG A 231 -6.83 -28.46 11.64
CA ARG A 231 -6.55 -29.39 10.54
C ARG A 231 -7.30 -29.01 9.27
N LEU A 232 -6.63 -29.12 8.13
CA LEU A 232 -7.23 -29.00 6.81
C LEU A 232 -7.55 -30.38 6.20
N GLY A 233 -8.57 -30.44 5.34
CA GLY A 233 -8.99 -31.68 4.65
C GLY A 233 -8.13 -32.04 3.44
N ALA A 234 -7.38 -31.09 2.89
CA ALA A 234 -6.44 -31.31 1.79
C ALA A 234 -5.15 -30.48 2.01
N SER A 235 -4.10 -30.79 1.24
CA SER A 235 -2.88 -29.98 1.25
C SER A 235 -3.17 -28.60 0.64
N PRO A 236 -2.74 -27.51 1.28
CA PRO A 236 -3.02 -26.17 0.77
C PRO A 236 -2.17 -25.88 -0.47
N SER A 237 -2.73 -25.08 -1.36
CA SER A 237 -2.10 -24.54 -2.57
C SER A 237 -1.19 -23.34 -2.28
N GLY A 238 -1.30 -22.74 -1.09
CA GLY A 238 -0.49 -21.58 -0.72
C GLY A 238 -0.42 -21.32 0.78
N LYS A 239 -0.22 -20.04 1.14
CA LYS A 239 0.06 -19.64 2.52
C LYS A 239 -1.18 -19.80 3.39
N ILE A 240 -1.00 -20.44 4.55
CA ILE A 240 -2.04 -20.59 5.57
C ILE A 240 -1.85 -19.56 6.67
N THR A 241 -2.91 -18.82 6.97
CA THR A 241 -2.98 -17.94 8.14
C THR A 241 -4.25 -18.24 8.93
N CYS A 242 -4.30 -17.82 10.20
CA CYS A 242 -5.49 -17.97 11.00
C CYS A 242 -5.71 -16.82 11.99
N ASP A 243 -6.97 -16.60 12.33
CA ASP A 243 -7.39 -15.75 13.44
C ASP A 243 -7.69 -16.66 14.64
N VAL A 244 -7.09 -16.37 15.79
CA VAL A 244 -7.27 -17.18 17.01
C VAL A 244 -7.49 -16.31 18.23
N ALA A 245 -8.30 -16.83 19.15
CA ALA A 245 -8.30 -16.41 20.54
C ALA A 245 -7.34 -17.33 21.29
N GLY A 246 -6.19 -16.77 21.70
CA GLY A 246 -5.03 -17.50 22.21
C GLY A 246 -5.21 -18.12 23.61
N ALA A 247 -4.11 -18.23 24.34
CA ALA A 247 -3.99 -18.94 25.60
C ALA A 247 -5.03 -18.51 26.65
N LYS A 248 -5.66 -19.49 27.30
CA LYS A 248 -6.55 -19.27 28.44
C LYS A 248 -5.76 -19.22 29.74
N SER A 249 -6.21 -18.39 30.67
CA SER A 249 -5.75 -18.39 32.06
C SER A 249 -6.73 -19.22 32.89
N GLY A 250 -6.48 -20.52 33.02
CA GLY A 250 -7.48 -21.45 33.56
C GLY A 250 -8.70 -21.53 32.64
N ALA A 251 -9.89 -21.18 33.13
CA ALA A 251 -11.12 -21.21 32.35
C ALA A 251 -11.41 -19.89 31.59
N THR A 252 -10.69 -18.81 31.87
CA THR A 252 -10.96 -17.47 31.33
C THR A 252 -10.06 -17.14 30.13
N PHE A 253 -10.59 -16.36 29.19
CA PHE A 253 -9.84 -15.83 28.05
C PHE A 253 -9.34 -14.41 28.35
N PRO A 254 -8.03 -14.21 28.54
CA PRO A 254 -7.45 -12.89 28.73
C PRO A 254 -7.36 -12.13 27.39
N ALA A 255 -8.14 -11.06 27.24
CA ALA A 255 -8.22 -10.26 26.02
C ALA A 255 -7.65 -8.82 26.14
N THR A 256 -7.33 -8.39 27.36
CA THR A 256 -6.82 -7.04 27.66
C THR A 256 -5.37 -7.07 28.12
N ILE A 257 -4.67 -5.94 28.05
CA ILE A 257 -3.30 -5.80 28.60
C ILE A 257 -3.27 -6.29 30.05
N SER A 258 -4.16 -5.77 30.90
CA SER A 258 -4.21 -6.13 32.31
C SER A 258 -4.39 -7.63 32.56
N ALA A 259 -5.24 -8.30 31.78
CA ALA A 259 -5.52 -9.72 31.93
C ALA A 259 -4.38 -10.59 31.36
N ILE A 260 -3.83 -10.23 30.21
CA ILE A 260 -2.75 -10.97 29.56
C ILE A 260 -1.45 -10.83 30.36
N VAL A 261 -1.12 -9.63 30.84
CA VAL A 261 0.07 -9.39 31.68
C VAL A 261 -0.02 -10.20 32.98
N GLN A 262 -1.18 -10.21 33.66
CA GLN A 262 -1.35 -11.01 34.87
C GLN A 262 -1.24 -12.52 34.59
N HIS A 263 -1.69 -12.99 33.42
CA HIS A 263 -1.46 -14.36 32.98
C HIS A 263 0.03 -14.64 32.72
N LEU A 264 0.76 -13.74 32.06
CA LEU A 264 2.20 -13.89 31.86
C LEU A 264 2.99 -13.88 33.19
N MET A 265 2.58 -13.07 34.15
CA MET A 265 3.17 -13.05 35.49
C MET A 265 2.90 -14.37 36.25
N SER A 266 1.72 -14.98 36.09
CA SER A 266 1.45 -16.29 36.70
C SER A 266 2.24 -17.41 36.02
N VAL A 267 2.46 -17.33 34.70
CA VAL A 267 3.38 -18.22 33.96
C VAL A 267 4.82 -18.07 34.46
N ALA A 268 5.24 -16.86 34.82
CA ALA A 268 6.52 -16.62 35.49
C ALA A 268 6.57 -17.13 36.95
N ALA A 269 5.48 -17.70 37.47
CA ALA A 269 5.31 -18.14 38.86
C ALA A 269 5.51 -17.02 39.88
N LEU A 270 5.05 -15.81 39.55
CA LEU A 270 5.08 -14.68 40.46
C LEU A 270 3.88 -14.73 41.42
N ASP A 271 4.14 -14.69 42.73
CA ASP A 271 3.09 -14.65 43.75
C ASP A 271 2.25 -13.37 43.65
N SER A 272 0.95 -13.47 43.95
CA SER A 272 0.03 -12.34 43.89
C SER A 272 0.41 -11.19 44.83
N GLY A 273 1.15 -11.47 45.91
CA GLY A 273 1.68 -10.45 46.82
C GLY A 273 2.67 -9.49 46.16
N PHE A 274 3.29 -9.88 45.04
CA PHE A 274 4.18 -9.02 44.26
C PHE A 274 3.48 -8.28 43.12
N ILE A 275 2.14 -8.36 43.01
CA ILE A 275 1.37 -7.79 41.91
C ILE A 275 0.40 -6.74 42.46
N ASP A 276 0.53 -5.49 42.05
CA ASP A 276 -0.49 -4.46 42.31
C ASP A 276 -1.57 -4.53 41.22
N SER A 277 -2.51 -5.47 41.39
CA SER A 277 -3.62 -5.70 40.45
C SER A 277 -4.48 -4.46 40.21
N PHE A 278 -4.51 -3.49 41.13
CA PHE A 278 -5.26 -2.24 40.91
C PHE A 278 -4.56 -1.38 39.86
N SER A 279 -3.25 -1.16 40.01
CA SER A 279 -2.47 -0.35 39.07
C SER A 279 -2.41 -0.97 37.66
N ILE A 280 -2.24 -2.29 37.59
CA ILE A 280 -2.22 -3.04 36.33
C ILE A 280 -3.62 -3.12 35.72
N GLY A 281 -4.65 -3.26 36.56
CA GLY A 281 -6.06 -3.30 36.17
C GLY A 281 -6.56 -2.04 35.44
N ALA A 282 -5.87 -0.90 35.59
CA ALA A 282 -6.18 0.33 34.87
C ALA A 282 -5.97 0.24 33.35
N PHE A 283 -5.23 -0.75 32.85
CA PHE A 283 -4.93 -0.96 31.43
C PHE A 283 -5.89 -1.96 30.79
N SER A 284 -7.12 -1.51 30.50
CA SER A 284 -8.20 -2.34 29.94
C SER A 284 -8.22 -2.44 28.41
N GLN A 285 -7.22 -1.87 27.72
CA GLN A 285 -7.14 -1.90 26.27
C GLN A 285 -6.95 -3.34 25.77
N SER A 286 -7.58 -3.68 24.65
CA SER A 286 -7.38 -4.98 24.00
C SER A 286 -5.93 -5.14 23.55
N TRP A 287 -5.37 -6.33 23.75
CA TRP A 287 -4.00 -6.62 23.37
C TRP A 287 -3.86 -8.06 22.92
N ASN A 288 -2.83 -8.32 22.14
CA ASN A 288 -2.52 -9.64 21.63
C ASN A 288 -1.02 -9.80 21.44
N PHE A 289 -0.55 -11.04 21.56
CA PHE A 289 0.87 -11.36 21.43
C PHE A 289 1.05 -12.77 20.86
N TYR A 290 1.82 -12.89 19.78
CA TYR A 290 2.19 -14.15 19.16
C TYR A 290 3.71 -14.24 18.94
N THR A 291 4.31 -15.38 19.24
CA THR A 291 5.73 -15.62 18.93
C THR A 291 6.03 -17.11 18.70
N THR A 292 6.96 -17.38 17.80
CA THR A 292 7.61 -18.68 17.59
C THR A 292 9.07 -18.67 18.04
N ALA A 293 9.61 -17.48 18.33
CA ALA A 293 10.98 -17.26 18.78
C ALA A 293 11.02 -17.01 20.30
N GLN A 294 12.15 -17.35 20.91
CA GLN A 294 12.34 -17.14 22.34
C GLN A 294 12.25 -15.65 22.71
N VAL A 295 11.58 -15.34 23.81
CA VAL A 295 11.46 -14.01 24.40
C VAL A 295 11.45 -14.13 25.92
N GLN A 296 11.88 -13.08 26.63
CA GLN A 296 11.73 -12.99 28.09
C GLN A 296 10.34 -12.48 28.44
N ILE A 297 9.74 -13.04 29.49
CA ILE A 297 8.41 -12.63 29.97
C ILE A 297 8.40 -11.14 30.35
N GLY A 298 9.44 -10.67 31.05
CA GLY A 298 9.57 -9.26 31.44
C GLY A 298 9.57 -8.29 30.26
N ASP A 299 10.21 -8.65 29.15
CA ASP A 299 10.28 -7.81 27.96
C ASP A 299 8.92 -7.72 27.27
N VAL A 300 8.20 -8.85 27.17
CA VAL A 300 6.84 -8.90 26.61
C VAL A 300 5.87 -8.06 27.46
N ILE A 301 5.99 -8.11 28.79
CA ILE A 301 5.17 -7.31 29.70
C ILE A 301 5.48 -5.81 29.53
N LYS A 302 6.76 -5.43 29.45
CA LYS A 302 7.16 -4.03 29.23
C LYS A 302 6.66 -3.50 27.88
N ASP A 303 6.75 -4.29 26.82
CA ASP A 303 6.23 -3.96 25.49
C ASP A 303 4.71 -3.73 25.53
N ALA A 304 3.96 -4.58 26.24
CA ALA A 304 2.51 -4.43 26.44
C ALA A 304 2.13 -3.06 26.99
N PHE A 305 2.78 -2.62 28.08
CA PHE A 305 2.51 -1.32 28.68
C PHE A 305 2.98 -0.17 27.80
N THR A 306 4.12 -0.30 27.15
CA THR A 306 4.67 0.72 26.25
C THR A 306 3.70 1.01 25.10
N GLN A 307 3.10 -0.03 24.51
CA GLN A 307 2.08 0.11 23.46
C GLN A 307 0.79 0.82 23.93
N ALA A 308 0.52 0.82 25.24
CA ALA A 308 -0.59 1.53 25.86
C ALA A 308 -0.19 2.86 26.53
N ASN A 309 0.96 3.43 26.15
CA ASN A 309 1.48 4.66 26.77
C ASN A 309 1.60 4.54 28.30
N GLY A 310 2.06 3.38 28.78
CA GLY A 310 2.33 3.12 30.18
C GLY A 310 3.70 2.49 30.40
N TYR A 311 4.02 2.33 31.67
CA TYR A 311 5.24 1.71 32.17
C TYR A 311 4.90 0.78 33.33
N ILE A 312 5.81 -0.14 33.63
CA ILE A 312 5.75 -1.02 34.80
C ILE A 312 7.10 -1.05 35.50
N PHE A 313 7.09 -1.06 36.83
CA PHE A 313 8.30 -1.13 37.66
C PHE A 313 7.99 -1.78 39.01
N ALA A 314 9.00 -2.34 39.71
CA ALA A 314 8.83 -2.79 41.08
C ALA A 314 9.10 -1.64 42.07
N ASN A 315 8.20 -1.46 43.04
CA ASN A 315 8.40 -0.50 44.12
C ASN A 315 9.39 -1.02 45.18
N GLU A 316 9.63 -0.24 46.23
CA GLU A 316 10.50 -0.56 47.35
C GLU A 316 10.10 -1.83 48.14
N ASN A 317 8.84 -2.26 48.02
CA ASN A 317 8.33 -3.51 48.58
C ASN A 317 8.44 -4.69 47.59
N GLY A 318 9.08 -4.48 46.43
CA GLY A 318 9.20 -5.49 45.38
C GLY A 318 7.88 -5.78 44.66
N VAL A 319 6.84 -4.95 44.84
CA VAL A 319 5.53 -5.09 44.21
C VAL A 319 5.55 -4.37 42.87
N PHE A 320 5.20 -5.09 41.81
CA PHE A 320 5.08 -4.53 40.47
C PHE A 320 3.86 -3.64 40.35
N LYS A 321 4.10 -2.39 39.95
CA LYS A 321 3.09 -1.37 39.70
C LYS A 321 3.17 -0.84 38.29
N ALA A 322 2.02 -0.57 37.70
CA ALA A 322 1.92 0.08 36.39
C ALA A 322 1.46 1.54 36.52
N GLY A 323 1.92 2.40 35.60
CA GLY A 323 1.52 3.80 35.51
C GLY A 323 1.42 4.27 34.06
N SER A 324 0.64 5.31 33.80
CA SER A 324 0.53 5.91 32.46
C SER A 324 1.45 7.13 32.34
N TYR A 325 2.03 7.33 31.16
CA TYR A 325 2.75 8.58 30.83
C TYR A 325 1.79 9.79 30.71
N LEU A 326 0.50 9.56 30.49
CA LEU A 326 -0.52 10.59 30.29
C LEU A 326 -1.23 10.97 31.60
N SER A 327 -0.47 11.11 32.69
CA SER A 327 -1.02 11.40 34.02
C SER A 327 -1.71 12.77 34.05
N SER A 328 -2.96 12.80 34.52
CA SER A 328 -3.72 14.03 34.80
C SER A 328 -3.39 14.65 36.17
N LYS A 329 -2.50 14.02 36.94
CA LYS A 329 -2.07 14.55 38.24
C LYS A 329 -1.18 15.76 38.05
N ALA A 330 -1.39 16.78 38.89
CA ALA A 330 -0.52 17.94 38.93
C ALA A 330 0.94 17.49 39.18
N PRO A 331 1.91 17.92 38.35
CA PRO A 331 3.30 17.56 38.53
C PRO A 331 3.81 18.08 39.88
N ALA A 332 4.43 17.21 40.66
CA ALA A 332 5.08 17.60 41.90
C ALA A 332 6.52 18.06 41.62
N THR A 333 6.93 19.17 42.23
CA THR A 333 8.30 19.67 42.11
C THR A 333 9.24 18.84 42.98
N LEU A 334 10.15 18.10 42.38
CA LEU A 334 11.29 17.51 43.09
C LEU A 334 12.32 18.63 43.36
N THR A 335 12.31 19.20 44.56
CA THR A 335 13.26 20.29 44.91
C THR A 335 14.63 19.71 45.30
N THR A 336 15.69 20.18 44.65
CA THR A 336 17.09 19.90 45.05
C THR A 336 17.51 20.66 46.31
N ALA A 337 16.73 21.68 46.71
CA ALA A 337 17.16 22.69 47.67
C ALA A 337 17.13 22.25 49.15
N SER A 338 16.58 21.08 49.49
CA SER A 338 16.38 20.75 50.91
C SER A 338 17.15 19.54 51.42
N GLN A 339 17.66 18.60 50.60
CA GLN A 339 18.24 17.32 51.06
C GLN A 339 17.40 16.62 52.18
N ARG A 340 16.11 16.93 52.29
CA ARG A 340 15.23 16.52 53.41
C ARG A 340 14.04 15.66 52.97
N VAL A 341 13.86 15.47 51.66
CA VAL A 341 12.79 14.64 51.10
C VAL A 341 13.44 13.60 50.18
N GLU A 342 13.35 12.34 50.58
CA GLU A 342 13.77 11.19 49.79
C GLU A 342 12.64 10.84 48.79
N PRO A 343 12.94 10.45 47.54
CA PRO A 343 14.27 10.24 46.96
C PRO A 343 14.96 11.53 46.49
N TYR A 344 16.29 11.56 46.61
CA TYR A 344 17.11 12.69 46.13
C TYR A 344 17.28 12.67 44.61
N VAL A 345 17.18 13.84 43.98
CA VAL A 345 17.53 14.01 42.56
C VAL A 345 19.05 14.13 42.43
N ILE A 346 19.71 13.05 42.02
CA ILE A 346 21.17 12.97 41.90
C ILE A 346 21.66 13.59 40.59
N LYS A 347 20.89 13.44 39.50
CA LYS A 347 21.23 13.93 38.16
C LYS A 347 19.97 14.17 37.36
N VAL A 348 19.93 15.28 36.61
CA VAL A 348 18.93 15.55 35.56
C VAL A 348 19.68 15.67 34.25
N THR A 349 19.27 14.92 33.23
CA THR A 349 19.85 14.99 31.88
C THR A 349 18.72 15.10 30.87
N GLN A 350 18.75 16.12 30.01
CA GLN A 350 17.87 16.23 28.86
C GLN A 350 18.56 15.57 27.67
N LEU A 351 18.01 14.47 27.17
CA LEU A 351 18.50 13.81 25.97
C LEU A 351 18.09 14.62 24.72
N ALA A 352 18.86 14.49 23.64
CA ALA A 352 18.49 15.07 22.36
C ALA A 352 17.20 14.40 21.86
N SER A 353 16.12 15.17 21.75
CA SER A 353 14.83 14.68 21.26
C SER A 353 14.86 14.62 19.72
N PRO A 354 14.58 13.48 19.08
CA PRO A 354 14.39 13.41 17.64
C PRO A 354 13.20 14.27 17.22
N ALA A 355 13.28 14.93 16.06
CA ALA A 355 12.18 15.74 15.53
C ALA A 355 10.89 14.91 15.45
N PRO A 356 9.72 15.48 15.84
CA PRO A 356 8.47 14.74 15.90
C PRO A 356 8.12 14.16 14.52
N THR A 357 8.19 12.85 14.40
CA THR A 357 7.75 12.15 13.17
C THR A 357 6.22 12.07 13.23
N TYR A 358 5.56 13.00 12.55
CA TYR A 358 4.17 13.07 12.02
C TYR A 358 3.26 11.80 12.01
N ARG A 359 3.24 10.97 13.06
CA ARG A 359 2.53 9.69 13.08
C ARG A 359 1.08 9.86 13.54
N VAL A 360 0.20 9.77 12.56
CA VAL A 360 -1.23 9.49 12.75
C VAL A 360 -1.39 8.09 13.36
N LYS A 361 -2.11 7.97 14.48
CA LYS A 361 -2.60 6.67 14.97
C LYS A 361 -3.77 6.26 14.09
N ILE A 362 -3.54 5.30 13.19
CA ILE A 362 -4.63 4.58 12.53
C ILE A 362 -5.01 3.45 13.49
N GLY A 363 -6.27 3.38 13.93
CA GLY A 363 -6.76 2.24 14.72
C GLY A 363 -6.75 0.99 13.84
N HIS A 364 -5.68 0.21 13.92
CA HIS A 364 -5.48 -1.01 13.13
C HIS A 364 -5.20 -2.17 14.08
N THR A 365 -5.76 -3.35 13.77
CA THR A 365 -5.41 -4.60 14.46
C THR A 365 -4.12 -5.13 13.84
N LYS A 366 -3.19 -5.63 14.67
CA LYS A 366 -1.92 -6.18 14.21
C LYS A 366 -2.14 -7.43 13.36
N CYS A 367 -1.63 -7.41 12.13
CA CYS A 367 -1.46 -8.60 11.29
C CYS A 367 -0.17 -9.30 11.70
N TRP A 368 -0.24 -10.58 12.10
CA TRP A 368 0.91 -11.34 12.58
C TRP A 368 1.71 -12.03 11.48
N SER A 369 1.27 -11.94 10.23
CA SER A 369 2.00 -12.42 9.06
C SER A 369 2.19 -11.30 8.04
N THR A 370 3.30 -11.39 7.31
CA THR A 370 3.55 -10.58 6.12
C THR A 370 3.03 -11.34 4.91
N HIS A 371 2.26 -10.65 4.06
CA HIS A 371 1.77 -11.17 2.80
C HIS A 371 2.52 -10.51 1.64
N SER A 372 2.98 -11.32 0.70
CA SER A 372 3.42 -10.90 -0.63
C SER A 372 2.25 -10.94 -1.62
N ALA A 373 2.37 -10.23 -2.74
CA ALA A 373 1.32 -10.20 -3.76
C ALA A 373 1.00 -11.60 -4.33
N SER A 374 1.99 -12.50 -4.38
CA SER A 374 1.81 -13.90 -4.81
C SER A 374 1.08 -14.79 -3.80
N GLU A 375 0.86 -14.31 -2.57
CA GLU A 375 0.18 -15.03 -1.49
C GLU A 375 -1.26 -14.52 -1.28
N ILE A 376 -1.75 -13.67 -2.20
CA ILE A 376 -3.15 -13.22 -2.25
C ILE A 376 -3.85 -14.05 -3.32
N SER A 377 -5.04 -14.57 -3.00
CA SER A 377 -5.79 -15.45 -3.89
C SER A 377 -5.95 -14.87 -5.30
N PRO A 378 -5.64 -15.64 -6.37
CA PRO A 378 -5.91 -15.25 -7.75
C PRO A 378 -7.36 -14.86 -7.99
N ALA A 379 -8.33 -15.40 -7.22
CA ALA A 379 -9.73 -14.99 -7.35
C ALA A 379 -9.95 -13.50 -6.99
N LEU A 380 -9.12 -12.93 -6.12
CA LEU A 380 -9.16 -11.50 -5.81
C LEU A 380 -8.47 -10.67 -6.92
N ALA A 381 -7.46 -11.24 -7.57
CA ALA A 381 -6.81 -10.66 -8.76
C ALA A 381 -7.74 -10.74 -9.98
N GLU A 382 -8.47 -11.83 -10.17
CA GLU A 382 -9.48 -12.01 -11.23
C GLU A 382 -10.62 -10.99 -11.08
N ILE A 383 -11.07 -10.70 -9.85
CA ILE A 383 -12.03 -9.60 -9.62
C ILE A 383 -11.44 -8.25 -10.02
N GLN A 384 -10.16 -8.00 -9.72
CA GLN A 384 -9.48 -6.75 -10.09
C GLN A 384 -9.22 -6.67 -11.60
N ASP A 385 -8.92 -7.79 -12.25
CA ASP A 385 -8.73 -7.91 -13.69
C ASP A 385 -10.06 -7.77 -14.42
N ASP A 386 -11.16 -8.31 -13.89
CA ASP A 386 -12.52 -8.13 -14.40
C ASP A 386 -12.96 -6.67 -14.27
N ILE A 387 -12.67 -6.01 -13.14
CA ILE A 387 -12.91 -4.57 -12.95
C ILE A 387 -12.07 -3.75 -13.94
N SER A 388 -10.79 -4.08 -14.09
CA SER A 388 -9.87 -3.37 -14.98
C SER A 388 -10.25 -3.57 -16.45
N ALA A 389 -10.70 -4.77 -16.83
CA ALA A 389 -11.21 -5.07 -18.15
C ALA A 389 -12.54 -4.34 -18.42
N ALA A 390 -13.43 -4.26 -17.41
CA ALA A 390 -14.67 -3.50 -17.50
C ALA A 390 -14.41 -1.98 -17.62
N THR A 391 -13.45 -1.43 -16.86
CA THR A 391 -13.02 -0.03 -16.97
C THR A 391 -12.37 0.24 -18.32
N ALA A 392 -11.46 -0.61 -18.79
CA ALA A 392 -10.83 -0.47 -20.10
C ALA A 392 -11.85 -0.56 -21.25
N ALA A 393 -12.86 -1.42 -21.13
CA ALA A 393 -13.96 -1.50 -22.09
C ALA A 393 -14.84 -0.22 -22.07
N ALA A 394 -15.09 0.35 -20.89
CA ALA A 394 -15.84 1.60 -20.73
C ALA A 394 -15.07 2.82 -21.27
N ASP A 395 -13.76 2.88 -21.04
CA ASP A 395 -12.88 3.94 -21.57
C ASP A 395 -12.79 3.84 -23.09
N ALA A 396 -12.59 2.64 -23.65
CA ALA A 396 -12.56 2.41 -25.09
C ALA A 396 -13.89 2.80 -25.77
N ALA A 397 -15.03 2.53 -25.12
CA ALA A 397 -16.34 2.93 -25.62
C ALA A 397 -16.52 4.47 -25.60
N THR A 398 -16.00 5.13 -24.56
CA THR A 398 -16.04 6.58 -24.41
C THR A 398 -15.13 7.28 -25.43
N ASP A 399 -13.93 6.75 -25.66
CA ASP A 399 -12.99 7.23 -26.67
C ASP A 399 -13.53 7.06 -28.09
N ALA A 400 -14.20 5.94 -28.37
CA ALA A 400 -14.90 5.73 -29.64
C ALA A 400 -16.03 6.76 -29.84
N ALA A 401 -16.81 7.06 -28.80
CA ALA A 401 -17.87 8.08 -28.85
C ALA A 401 -17.31 9.50 -29.05
N ASN A 402 -16.24 9.86 -28.34
CA ASN A 402 -15.55 11.14 -28.49
C ASN A 402 -14.94 11.30 -29.89
N THR A 403 -14.33 10.24 -30.41
CA THR A 403 -13.80 10.20 -31.78
C THR A 403 -14.90 10.35 -32.82
N ALA A 404 -16.04 9.69 -32.63
CA ALA A 404 -17.20 9.83 -33.51
C ALA A 404 -17.77 11.26 -33.50
N SER A 405 -17.83 11.90 -32.33
CA SER A 405 -18.25 13.29 -32.15
C SER A 405 -17.29 14.27 -32.83
N ALA A 406 -15.98 14.14 -32.59
CA ALA A 406 -14.95 14.97 -33.21
C ALA A 406 -14.94 14.81 -34.74
N ASN A 407 -15.10 13.59 -35.25
CA ASN A 407 -15.24 13.32 -36.68
C ASN A 407 -16.51 13.96 -37.26
N ALA A 408 -17.63 13.95 -36.54
CA ALA A 408 -18.86 14.62 -36.96
C ALA A 408 -18.68 16.15 -37.01
N THR A 409 -18.02 16.76 -36.02
CA THR A 409 -17.71 18.19 -36.01
C THR A 409 -16.78 18.57 -37.17
N ALA A 410 -15.73 17.79 -37.42
CA ALA A 410 -14.81 18.01 -38.53
C ALA A 410 -15.51 17.85 -39.89
N ALA A 411 -16.37 16.83 -40.05
CA ALA A 411 -17.17 16.63 -41.26
C ALA A 411 -18.16 17.78 -41.47
N ASN A 412 -18.86 18.24 -40.42
CA ASN A 412 -19.77 19.39 -40.49
C ASN A 412 -19.04 20.69 -40.86
N ALA A 413 -17.83 20.91 -40.34
CA ALA A 413 -17.02 22.08 -40.72
C ALA A 413 -16.57 22.02 -42.18
N ARG A 414 -16.18 20.84 -42.69
CA ARG A 414 -15.85 20.64 -44.10
C ARG A 414 -17.07 20.81 -45.01
N LEU A 415 -18.24 20.29 -44.61
CA LEU A 415 -19.50 20.44 -45.33
C LEU A 415 -20.06 21.87 -45.29
N ALA A 416 -19.73 22.66 -44.27
CA ALA A 416 -20.01 24.09 -44.26
C ALA A 416 -19.16 24.83 -45.30
N ALA A 417 -17.89 24.46 -45.47
CA ALA A 417 -17.04 25.04 -46.51
C ALA A 417 -17.39 24.58 -47.94
N MET A 418 -17.98 23.39 -48.08
CA MET A 418 -18.40 22.82 -49.37
C MET A 418 -19.77 23.36 -49.78
N ALA A 419 -19.88 23.84 -51.02
CA ALA A 419 -21.11 24.41 -51.59
C ALA A 419 -21.71 25.62 -50.84
N ASP A 420 -20.85 26.47 -50.27
CA ASP A 420 -21.26 27.79 -49.75
C ASP A 420 -21.78 28.73 -50.86
N ASP A 421 -21.32 28.52 -52.10
CA ASP A 421 -21.75 29.21 -53.31
C ASP A 421 -22.96 28.55 -54.00
N ASN A 422 -23.60 27.57 -53.36
CA ASN A 422 -24.68 26.74 -53.92
C ASN A 422 -24.28 25.92 -55.16
N VAL A 423 -22.99 25.69 -55.36
CA VAL A 423 -22.47 24.82 -56.42
C VAL A 423 -21.62 23.73 -55.78
N LEU A 424 -21.85 22.50 -56.21
CA LEU A 424 -20.96 21.39 -55.90
C LEU A 424 -19.93 21.30 -57.04
N ASP A 425 -18.79 21.97 -56.86
CA ASP A 425 -17.74 21.97 -57.86
C ASP A 425 -17.02 20.62 -57.95
N ARG A 426 -16.27 20.41 -59.05
CA ARG A 426 -15.52 19.17 -59.32
C ARG A 426 -14.62 18.71 -58.16
N THR A 427 -14.04 19.64 -57.41
CA THR A 427 -13.13 19.39 -56.28
C THR A 427 -13.91 18.93 -55.06
N ASP A 428 -15.02 19.60 -54.74
CA ASP A 428 -15.92 19.26 -53.64
C ASP A 428 -16.52 17.86 -53.81
N LYS A 429 -16.79 17.44 -55.05
CA LYS A 429 -17.31 16.11 -55.38
C LYS A 429 -16.41 14.96 -54.91
N TYR A 430 -15.09 15.09 -54.98
CA TYR A 430 -14.17 14.03 -54.51
C TYR A 430 -14.29 13.80 -53.00
N SER A 431 -14.43 14.88 -52.24
CA SER A 431 -14.62 14.79 -50.79
C SER A 431 -16.02 14.31 -50.42
N LEU A 432 -17.05 14.74 -51.15
CA LEU A 432 -18.43 14.26 -50.97
C LEU A 432 -18.53 12.74 -51.16
N ILE A 433 -17.94 12.20 -52.23
CA ILE A 433 -17.98 10.75 -52.51
C ILE A 433 -17.34 9.97 -51.36
N THR A 434 -16.21 10.44 -50.85
CA THR A 434 -15.50 9.79 -49.75
C THR A 434 -16.33 9.78 -48.46
N GLU A 435 -16.95 10.91 -48.10
CA GLU A 435 -17.76 11.02 -46.89
C GLU A 435 -19.02 10.15 -46.98
N TYR A 436 -19.69 10.17 -48.13
CA TYR A 436 -20.88 9.34 -48.36
C TYR A 436 -20.57 7.84 -48.29
N GLN A 437 -19.42 7.40 -48.82
CA GLN A 437 -18.99 6.00 -48.70
C GLN A 437 -18.68 5.60 -47.26
N LYS A 438 -18.13 6.51 -46.44
CA LYS A 438 -17.87 6.26 -45.02
C LYS A 438 -19.18 6.04 -44.24
N ILE A 439 -20.19 6.87 -44.49
CA ILE A 439 -21.53 6.73 -43.89
C ILE A 439 -22.16 5.37 -44.23
N LEU A 440 -22.05 4.93 -45.49
CA LEU A 440 -22.55 3.61 -45.90
C LEU A 440 -21.76 2.46 -45.26
N GLY A 441 -20.45 2.62 -45.07
CA GLY A 441 -19.57 1.61 -44.49
C GLY A 441 -19.79 1.37 -42.99
N GLU A 442 -20.18 2.40 -42.22
CA GLU A 442 -20.41 2.29 -40.76
C GLU A 442 -21.81 1.76 -40.39
N GLN A 443 -22.80 1.90 -41.28
CA GLN A 443 -24.21 1.63 -40.98
C GLN A 443 -24.47 0.21 -40.47
N SER A 444 -23.85 -0.81 -41.09
CA SER A 444 -24.10 -2.21 -40.75
C SER A 444 -23.57 -2.57 -39.36
N GLY A 445 -22.40 -2.04 -38.98
CA GLY A 445 -21.79 -2.28 -37.67
C GLY A 445 -22.61 -1.67 -36.54
N ILE A 446 -23.01 -0.41 -36.70
CA ILE A 446 -23.84 0.29 -35.72
C ILE A 446 -25.23 -0.37 -35.60
N SER A 447 -25.81 -0.80 -36.73
CA SER A 447 -27.10 -1.52 -36.73
C SER A 447 -27.03 -2.87 -36.03
N ALA A 448 -25.93 -3.62 -36.21
CA ALA A 448 -25.72 -4.91 -35.53
C ALA A 448 -25.57 -4.75 -34.01
N GLN A 449 -24.84 -3.72 -33.57
CA GLN A 449 -24.74 -3.37 -32.14
C GLN A 449 -26.11 -3.00 -31.56
N ALA A 450 -26.91 -2.21 -32.30
CA ALA A 450 -28.26 -1.87 -31.87
C ALA A 450 -29.17 -3.11 -31.72
N ASP A 451 -29.06 -4.09 -32.63
CA ASP A 451 -29.81 -5.35 -32.55
C ASP A 451 -29.43 -6.19 -31.33
N GLN A 452 -28.14 -6.25 -30.99
CA GLN A 452 -27.65 -6.94 -29.79
C GLN A 452 -28.33 -6.41 -28.51
N TYR A 453 -28.61 -5.11 -28.47
CA TYR A 453 -29.28 -4.45 -27.35
C TYR A 453 -30.79 -4.23 -27.54
N SER A 454 -31.38 -4.77 -28.61
CA SER A 454 -32.81 -4.63 -28.96
C SER A 454 -33.29 -3.16 -29.09
N ILE A 455 -32.44 -2.28 -29.62
CA ILE A 455 -32.73 -0.86 -29.83
C ILE A 455 -33.37 -0.66 -31.22
N VAL A 456 -34.66 -0.32 -31.25
CA VAL A 456 -35.46 -0.30 -32.49
C VAL A 456 -35.70 1.12 -33.02
N THR A 457 -36.07 2.06 -32.15
CA THR A 457 -36.51 3.41 -32.55
C THR A 457 -35.38 4.22 -33.20
N GLU A 458 -34.25 4.34 -32.52
CA GLU A 458 -33.10 5.14 -32.96
C GLU A 458 -32.41 4.49 -34.16
N LYS A 459 -32.38 3.14 -34.23
CA LYS A 459 -31.90 2.39 -35.39
C LYS A 459 -32.73 2.72 -36.64
N THR A 460 -34.05 2.75 -36.50
CA THR A 460 -34.98 3.10 -37.58
C THR A 460 -34.77 4.54 -38.05
N ALA A 461 -34.62 5.48 -37.11
CA ALA A 461 -34.36 6.89 -37.42
C ALA A 461 -33.07 7.09 -38.23
N TYR A 462 -31.97 6.44 -37.84
CA TYR A 462 -30.69 6.51 -38.58
C TYR A 462 -30.80 5.91 -39.99
N THR A 463 -31.47 4.77 -40.12
CA THR A 463 -31.70 4.11 -41.42
C THR A 463 -32.52 4.99 -42.36
N ASN A 464 -33.55 5.67 -41.84
CA ASN A 464 -34.37 6.60 -42.61
C ASN A 464 -33.58 7.84 -43.05
N ALA A 465 -32.73 8.39 -42.19
CA ALA A 465 -31.88 9.54 -42.51
C ALA A 465 -30.90 9.23 -43.65
N ILE A 466 -30.24 8.07 -43.61
CA ILE A 466 -29.35 7.62 -44.70
C ILE A 466 -30.13 7.47 -46.00
N SER A 467 -31.31 6.83 -45.96
CA SER A 467 -32.16 6.66 -47.15
C SER A 467 -32.57 7.99 -47.79
N ALA A 468 -32.86 9.01 -46.96
CA ALA A 468 -33.19 10.35 -47.43
C ALA A 468 -31.98 11.06 -48.06
N LEU A 469 -30.79 10.90 -47.50
CA LEU A 469 -29.54 11.42 -48.08
C LEU A 469 -29.22 10.76 -49.43
N THR A 470 -29.32 9.43 -49.50
CA THR A 470 -29.11 8.66 -50.74
C THR A 470 -30.03 9.15 -51.85
N THR A 471 -31.33 9.29 -51.55
CA THR A 471 -32.32 9.77 -52.50
C THR A 471 -31.96 11.15 -53.03
N TYR A 472 -31.58 12.07 -52.14
CA TYR A 472 -31.16 13.42 -52.53
C TYR A 472 -29.94 13.41 -53.46
N LEU A 473 -28.86 12.70 -53.10
CA LEU A 473 -27.63 12.67 -53.88
C LEU A 473 -27.82 12.04 -55.27
N THR A 474 -28.56 10.93 -55.34
CA THR A 474 -28.83 10.25 -56.62
C THR A 474 -29.79 11.01 -57.53
N GLY A 475 -30.56 11.97 -57.00
CA GLY A 475 -31.46 12.83 -57.76
C GLY A 475 -30.80 14.06 -58.38
N LEU A 476 -29.51 14.31 -58.12
CA LEU A 476 -28.80 15.48 -58.64
C LEU A 476 -28.42 15.31 -60.13
N SER A 477 -28.45 16.41 -60.88
CA SER A 477 -28.01 16.48 -62.29
C SER A 477 -27.28 17.80 -62.57
N PRO A 478 -26.04 17.78 -63.12
CA PRO A 478 -25.17 16.63 -63.34
C PRO A 478 -24.95 15.80 -62.06
N ALA A 479 -24.66 14.50 -62.21
CA ALA A 479 -24.64 13.57 -61.08
C ALA A 479 -23.62 13.95 -60.00
N TYR A 480 -23.92 13.64 -58.74
CA TYR A 480 -23.03 13.95 -57.59
C TYR A 480 -21.65 13.28 -57.70
N ASN A 481 -21.58 12.16 -58.41
CA ASN A 481 -20.37 11.39 -58.65
C ASN A 481 -19.73 11.64 -60.04
N ASP A 482 -20.30 12.55 -60.85
CA ASP A 482 -19.67 13.01 -62.09
C ASP A 482 -18.66 14.11 -61.76
N THR A 483 -17.40 13.73 -61.55
CA THR A 483 -16.28 14.65 -61.25
C THR A 483 -15.81 15.45 -62.48
N THR A 484 -16.49 15.30 -63.61
CA THR A 484 -16.25 16.06 -64.84
C THR A 484 -17.32 17.14 -65.08
N GLN A 485 -18.34 17.22 -64.23
CA GLN A 485 -19.45 18.18 -64.16
C GLN A 485 -19.33 19.10 -62.92
N ASP A 486 -19.66 20.39 -62.96
CA ASP A 486 -20.13 21.07 -61.73
C ASP A 486 -21.64 20.79 -61.56
N THR A 487 -22.15 20.75 -60.33
CA THR A 487 -23.59 20.52 -60.07
C THR A 487 -24.18 21.67 -59.27
N THR A 488 -25.17 22.35 -59.82
CA THR A 488 -25.94 23.35 -59.07
C THR A 488 -26.83 22.67 -58.03
N ILE A 489 -26.79 23.16 -56.80
CA ILE A 489 -27.58 22.62 -55.68
C ILE A 489 -28.23 23.74 -54.88
N VAL A 490 -29.01 23.38 -53.85
CA VAL A 490 -29.37 24.29 -52.77
C VAL A 490 -28.52 23.91 -51.57
N GLY A 491 -27.50 24.73 -51.26
CA GLY A 491 -26.48 24.39 -50.26
C GLY A 491 -27.05 24.11 -48.86
N THR A 492 -28.11 24.82 -48.47
CA THR A 492 -28.81 24.59 -47.19
C THR A 492 -29.52 23.24 -47.15
N THR A 493 -30.16 22.83 -48.24
CA THR A 493 -30.81 21.51 -48.34
C THR A 493 -29.79 20.38 -48.33
N PHE A 494 -28.68 20.55 -49.06
CA PHE A 494 -27.55 19.61 -49.05
C PHE A 494 -27.01 19.42 -47.63
N ARG A 495 -26.68 20.51 -46.92
CA ARG A 495 -26.14 20.46 -45.55
C ARG A 495 -27.13 19.82 -44.57
N SER A 496 -28.42 20.14 -44.66
CA SER A 496 -29.44 19.58 -43.77
C SER A 496 -29.52 18.05 -43.85
N LYS A 497 -29.37 17.45 -45.05
CA LYS A 497 -29.44 15.99 -45.20
C LYS A 497 -28.27 15.26 -44.53
N PHE A 498 -27.08 15.84 -44.55
CA PHE A 498 -25.94 15.29 -43.80
C PHE A 498 -26.10 15.48 -42.29
N ILE A 499 -26.58 16.65 -41.85
CA ILE A 499 -26.84 16.92 -40.43
C ILE A 499 -27.86 15.92 -39.85
N ASP A 500 -28.93 15.63 -40.59
CA ASP A 500 -29.95 14.65 -40.18
C ASP A 500 -29.33 13.26 -39.93
N VAL A 501 -28.43 12.82 -40.81
CA VAL A 501 -27.70 11.55 -40.67
C VAL A 501 -26.81 11.55 -39.43
N TYR A 502 -26.00 12.59 -39.22
CA TYR A 502 -25.09 12.63 -38.08
C TYR A 502 -25.80 12.72 -36.74
N ASN A 503 -26.89 13.50 -36.66
CA ASN A 503 -27.70 13.59 -35.45
C ASN A 503 -28.36 12.25 -35.10
N ALA A 504 -28.94 11.58 -36.10
CA ALA A 504 -29.55 10.28 -35.91
C ALA A 504 -28.52 9.20 -35.52
N ARG A 505 -27.31 9.24 -36.11
CA ARG A 505 -26.19 8.37 -35.73
C ARG A 505 -25.80 8.57 -34.26
N GLN A 506 -25.64 9.82 -33.82
CA GLN A 506 -25.24 10.12 -32.45
C GLN A 506 -26.30 9.68 -31.43
N ALA A 507 -27.58 9.90 -31.73
CA ALA A 507 -28.68 9.45 -30.88
C ALA A 507 -28.66 7.93 -30.70
N LEU A 508 -28.41 7.18 -31.78
CA LEU A 508 -28.28 5.73 -31.74
C LEU A 508 -27.08 5.27 -30.91
N LEU A 509 -25.90 5.86 -31.11
CA LEU A 509 -24.70 5.53 -30.34
C LEU A 509 -24.88 5.81 -28.85
N ASN A 510 -25.46 6.96 -28.48
CA ASN A 510 -25.78 7.28 -27.09
C ASN A 510 -26.74 6.25 -26.47
N ARG A 511 -27.71 5.76 -27.25
CA ARG A 511 -28.67 4.75 -26.78
C ARG A 511 -28.05 3.37 -26.61
N ILE A 512 -27.12 3.00 -27.50
CA ILE A 512 -26.33 1.76 -27.39
C ILE A 512 -25.51 1.78 -26.09
N VAL A 513 -24.84 2.88 -25.79
CA VAL A 513 -24.01 3.04 -24.58
C VAL A 513 -24.87 2.95 -23.30
N THR A 514 -26.00 3.66 -23.23
CA THR A 514 -26.88 3.63 -22.04
C THR A 514 -27.53 2.26 -21.79
N THR A 515 -27.91 1.54 -22.84
CA THR A 515 -28.54 0.21 -22.69
C THR A 515 -27.56 -0.89 -22.26
N GLY A 516 -26.25 -0.65 -22.41
CA GLY A 516 -25.19 -1.56 -22.00
C GLY A 516 -24.98 -1.69 -20.48
N ASN A 517 -25.51 -0.76 -19.68
CA ASN A 517 -25.15 -0.60 -18.25
C ASN A 517 -26.31 -0.88 -17.25
N LEU A 518 -27.38 -1.55 -17.68
CA LEU A 518 -28.53 -1.84 -16.81
C LEU A 518 -28.24 -3.01 -15.84
N SER A 519 -28.45 -2.80 -14.54
CA SER A 519 -28.27 -3.80 -13.47
C SER A 519 -29.42 -3.76 -12.45
N ALA A 520 -29.57 -4.83 -11.63
CA ALA A 520 -30.55 -4.85 -10.55
C ALA A 520 -30.05 -5.64 -9.32
N TYR A 521 -30.48 -5.25 -8.12
CA TYR A 521 -30.13 -5.92 -6.85
C TYR A 521 -31.21 -5.72 -5.77
N LEU A 522 -31.23 -6.59 -4.76
CA LEU A 522 -32.07 -6.42 -3.57
C LEU A 522 -31.29 -5.70 -2.47
N THR A 523 -31.89 -4.73 -1.79
CA THR A 523 -31.25 -4.09 -0.62
C THR A 523 -31.13 -5.04 0.58
N ASN A 524 -31.83 -6.17 0.55
CA ASN A 524 -31.78 -7.20 1.58
C ASN A 524 -32.03 -8.59 0.98
N GLU A 525 -31.00 -9.35 0.67
CA GLU A 525 -31.12 -10.66 0.00
C GLU A 525 -31.54 -11.81 0.94
N SER A 526 -31.35 -11.63 2.25
CA SER A 526 -31.72 -12.64 3.25
C SER A 526 -32.06 -12.04 4.61
N ALA A 527 -33.09 -12.57 5.29
CA ALA A 527 -33.45 -12.16 6.64
C ALA A 527 -33.57 -13.34 7.62
N VAL A 528 -33.39 -13.05 8.91
CA VAL A 528 -33.77 -13.97 10.00
C VAL A 528 -34.86 -13.30 10.82
N VAL A 529 -35.95 -14.03 11.07
CA VAL A 529 -37.05 -13.59 11.94
C VAL A 529 -37.11 -14.47 13.18
N PHE A 530 -37.24 -13.85 14.34
CA PHE A 530 -37.35 -14.56 15.60
C PHE A 530 -38.74 -15.19 15.74
N ALA A 531 -38.75 -16.46 16.11
CA ALA A 531 -39.95 -17.22 16.39
C ALA A 531 -39.92 -17.73 17.83
N ASP A 532 -41.08 -17.78 18.46
CA ASP A 532 -41.23 -18.43 19.77
C ASP A 532 -41.01 -19.96 19.66
N ALA A 533 -41.08 -20.65 20.79
CA ALA A 533 -40.90 -22.12 20.86
C ALA A 533 -41.93 -22.92 20.03
N SER A 534 -43.04 -22.31 19.62
CA SER A 534 -44.05 -22.90 18.73
C SER A 534 -43.80 -22.62 17.24
N GLY A 535 -42.75 -21.86 16.91
CA GLY A 535 -42.43 -21.45 15.54
C GLY A 535 -43.26 -20.26 15.05
N THR A 536 -43.92 -19.52 15.96
CA THR A 536 -44.72 -18.33 15.63
C THR A 536 -43.84 -17.08 15.64
N VAL A 537 -43.88 -16.31 14.55
CA VAL A 537 -43.09 -15.08 14.38
C VAL A 537 -43.95 -13.88 14.78
N SER A 538 -43.47 -13.08 15.73
CA SER A 538 -44.20 -11.90 16.26
C SER A 538 -44.01 -10.64 15.40
N SER A 539 -42.96 -10.58 14.58
CA SER A 539 -42.70 -9.46 13.67
C SER A 539 -41.87 -9.87 12.46
N PHE A 540 -42.30 -9.43 11.28
CA PHE A 540 -41.57 -9.58 10.02
C PHE A 540 -40.85 -8.30 9.59
N SER A 541 -40.77 -7.29 10.47
CA SER A 541 -40.08 -6.02 10.16
C SER A 541 -38.64 -6.18 9.64
N PRO A 542 -37.84 -7.18 10.08
CA PRO A 542 -36.50 -7.43 9.52
C PRO A 542 -36.51 -8.07 8.12
N ALA A 543 -37.64 -8.62 7.67
CA ALA A 543 -37.81 -9.34 6.40
C ALA A 543 -38.47 -8.47 5.33
N GLY A 544 -37.85 -7.33 5.03
CA GLY A 544 -38.24 -6.42 3.95
C GLY A 544 -37.04 -5.72 3.32
N GLY A 545 -37.25 -5.08 2.18
CA GLY A 545 -36.22 -4.36 1.42
C GLY A 545 -36.78 -3.74 0.14
N ALA A 546 -35.91 -3.34 -0.78
CA ALA A 546 -36.28 -2.86 -2.11
C ALA A 546 -35.51 -3.59 -3.21
N LEU A 547 -36.17 -3.91 -4.32
CA LEU A 547 -35.54 -4.31 -5.58
C LEU A 547 -35.24 -3.05 -6.37
N ILE A 548 -33.95 -2.78 -6.56
CA ILE A 548 -33.45 -1.58 -7.22
C ILE A 548 -32.97 -1.95 -8.62
N VAL A 549 -33.32 -1.12 -9.62
CA VAL A 549 -32.81 -1.21 -10.99
C VAL A 549 -31.98 0.03 -11.26
N ASN A 550 -30.73 -0.15 -11.68
CA ASN A 550 -29.82 0.93 -12.00
C ASN A 550 -29.51 0.98 -13.50
N ASP A 551 -29.33 2.19 -14.01
CA ASP A 551 -28.62 2.48 -15.26
C ASP A 551 -27.24 3.05 -14.88
N GLY A 552 -26.19 2.23 -15.01
CA GLY A 552 -24.89 2.51 -14.42
C GLY A 552 -25.01 2.69 -12.90
N ASN A 553 -24.75 3.90 -12.40
CA ASN A 553 -24.84 4.25 -10.98
C ASN A 553 -26.14 4.99 -10.60
N VAL A 554 -27.07 5.19 -11.54
CA VAL A 554 -28.31 5.94 -11.31
C VAL A 554 -29.47 4.98 -11.07
N ASN A 555 -30.13 5.11 -9.92
CA ASN A 555 -31.35 4.36 -9.59
C ASN A 555 -32.53 4.84 -10.47
N ILE A 556 -33.12 3.92 -11.21
CA ILE A 556 -34.27 4.17 -12.07
C ILE A 556 -35.56 4.01 -11.27
N THR A 557 -36.21 5.14 -10.99
CA THR A 557 -37.41 5.20 -10.14
C THR A 557 -38.72 5.30 -10.93
N SER A 558 -38.68 5.34 -12.27
CA SER A 558 -39.86 5.41 -13.14
C SER A 558 -39.75 4.48 -14.34
N GLY A 559 -40.88 3.96 -14.83
CA GLY A 559 -40.93 3.05 -15.98
C GLY A 559 -40.56 1.59 -15.70
N VAL A 560 -40.26 1.24 -14.45
CA VAL A 560 -39.99 -0.13 -14.01
C VAL A 560 -41.30 -0.78 -13.53
N THR A 561 -41.54 -2.02 -13.94
CA THR A 561 -42.65 -2.84 -13.44
C THR A 561 -42.12 -3.91 -12.50
N TYR A 562 -42.58 -3.93 -11.24
CA TYR A 562 -42.18 -4.88 -10.22
C TYR A 562 -43.24 -5.96 -9.99
N SER A 563 -42.83 -7.20 -9.80
CA SER A 563 -43.75 -8.31 -9.50
C SER A 563 -43.10 -9.43 -8.67
N VAL A 564 -43.93 -10.22 -7.97
CA VAL A 564 -43.50 -11.47 -7.35
C VAL A 564 -43.72 -12.58 -8.37
N VAL A 565 -42.65 -13.26 -8.80
CA VAL A 565 -42.71 -14.36 -9.77
C VAL A 565 -43.13 -15.66 -9.08
N SER A 566 -42.56 -15.92 -7.91
CA SER A 566 -42.88 -17.09 -7.10
C SER A 566 -42.58 -16.86 -5.63
N SER A 567 -43.33 -17.49 -4.72
CA SER A 567 -42.99 -17.58 -3.30
C SER A 567 -43.19 -19.01 -2.80
N THR A 568 -42.32 -19.47 -1.91
CA THR A 568 -42.38 -20.80 -1.30
C THR A 568 -42.11 -20.66 0.18
N GLY A 569 -43.03 -21.12 1.02
CA GLY A 569 -42.90 -21.07 2.49
C GLY A 569 -43.15 -19.69 3.13
N MET A 570 -43.50 -18.66 2.35
CA MET A 570 -43.82 -17.30 2.84
C MET A 570 -44.94 -16.62 2.04
N THR A 571 -45.53 -15.59 2.66
CA THR A 571 -46.36 -14.57 2.00
C THR A 571 -45.56 -13.28 1.88
N ILE A 572 -45.37 -12.80 0.64
CA ILE A 572 -44.58 -11.61 0.31
C ILE A 572 -45.31 -10.76 -0.72
N SER A 573 -45.18 -9.44 -0.64
CA SER A 573 -45.65 -8.48 -1.64
C SER A 573 -44.51 -7.55 -2.06
N ILE A 574 -44.59 -6.99 -3.27
CA ILE A 574 -43.73 -5.91 -3.77
C ILE A 574 -44.59 -4.81 -4.37
N ASN A 575 -44.32 -3.56 -4.03
CA ASN A 575 -45.09 -2.41 -4.52
C ASN A 575 -44.49 -1.81 -5.81
N SER A 576 -45.17 -0.81 -6.37
CA SER A 576 -44.75 -0.12 -7.60
C SER A 576 -43.44 0.68 -7.46
N SER A 577 -42.98 0.94 -6.23
CA SER A 577 -41.68 1.56 -5.94
C SER A 577 -40.57 0.52 -5.71
N GLY A 578 -40.84 -0.77 -5.93
CA GLY A 578 -39.87 -1.85 -5.76
C GLY A 578 -39.68 -2.30 -4.31
N VAL A 579 -40.42 -1.76 -3.34
CA VAL A 579 -40.31 -2.14 -1.92
C VAL A 579 -41.10 -3.41 -1.67
N TYR A 580 -40.44 -4.43 -1.10
CA TYR A 580 -41.05 -5.70 -0.74
C TYR A 580 -41.05 -5.94 0.77
N SER A 581 -42.05 -6.70 1.23
CA SER A 581 -42.23 -7.05 2.63
C SER A 581 -42.85 -8.43 2.79
N VAL A 582 -42.32 -9.22 3.72
CA VAL A 582 -42.92 -10.49 4.16
C VAL A 582 -43.96 -10.23 5.25
N THR A 583 -45.09 -10.94 5.19
CA THR A 583 -46.17 -10.83 6.19
C THR A 583 -46.50 -12.13 6.90
N ALA A 584 -46.05 -13.28 6.37
CA ALA A 584 -46.23 -14.58 7.00
C ALA A 584 -45.18 -15.60 6.52
N MET A 585 -44.91 -16.62 7.34
CA MET A 585 -44.09 -17.77 6.97
C MET A 585 -44.73 -19.08 7.42
N SER A 586 -44.90 -20.01 6.49
CA SER A 586 -45.44 -21.35 6.72
C SER A 586 -44.37 -22.43 6.90
N ALA A 587 -43.10 -22.12 6.64
CA ALA A 587 -41.96 -23.02 6.82
C ALA A 587 -40.84 -22.36 7.66
N ASN A 588 -39.90 -23.17 8.17
CA ASN A 588 -38.75 -22.66 8.94
C ASN A 588 -37.68 -21.98 8.04
N SER A 589 -37.74 -22.23 6.73
CA SER A 589 -37.00 -21.54 5.70
C SER A 589 -37.93 -21.32 4.51
N ALA A 590 -37.83 -20.17 3.87
CA ALA A 590 -38.68 -19.77 2.76
C ALA A 590 -37.91 -18.92 1.74
N THR A 591 -38.31 -19.00 0.47
CA THR A 591 -37.70 -18.25 -0.65
C THR A 591 -38.74 -17.61 -1.56
N ALA A 592 -38.41 -16.46 -2.15
CA ALA A 592 -39.24 -15.80 -3.14
C ALA A 592 -38.39 -15.25 -4.30
N VAL A 593 -38.94 -15.24 -5.51
CA VAL A 593 -38.33 -14.63 -6.69
C VAL A 593 -39.07 -13.33 -6.99
N LEU A 594 -38.34 -12.23 -6.93
CA LEU A 594 -38.84 -10.88 -7.21
C LEU A 594 -38.31 -10.44 -8.58
N ARG A 595 -39.18 -9.86 -9.41
CA ARG A 595 -38.87 -9.43 -10.77
C ARG A 595 -39.00 -7.93 -10.93
N ALA A 596 -38.06 -7.34 -11.65
CA ALA A 596 -38.19 -6.02 -12.23
C ALA A 596 -38.16 -6.12 -13.76
N VAL A 597 -39.05 -5.40 -14.44
CA VAL A 597 -39.07 -5.29 -15.91
C VAL A 597 -38.87 -3.84 -16.30
N TYR A 598 -37.82 -3.55 -17.06
CA TYR A 598 -37.51 -2.23 -17.57
C TYR A 598 -37.04 -2.34 -19.02
N LEU A 599 -37.63 -1.55 -19.93
CA LEU A 599 -37.32 -1.56 -21.37
C LEU A 599 -37.31 -2.98 -21.98
N SER A 600 -38.30 -3.80 -21.61
CA SER A 600 -38.44 -5.20 -22.05
C SER A 600 -37.35 -6.17 -21.56
N ARG A 601 -36.46 -5.77 -20.64
CA ARG A 601 -35.54 -6.67 -19.93
C ARG A 601 -36.10 -7.06 -18.57
N THR A 602 -35.89 -8.32 -18.21
CA THR A 602 -36.35 -8.92 -16.94
C THR A 602 -35.16 -9.18 -16.02
N PHE A 603 -35.25 -8.72 -14.77
CA PHE A 603 -34.28 -8.99 -13.73
C PHE A 603 -34.95 -9.75 -12.59
N ASP A 604 -34.52 -10.99 -12.37
CA ASP A 604 -35.05 -11.86 -11.32
C ASP A 604 -34.04 -11.96 -10.16
N LYS A 605 -34.51 -11.77 -8.93
CA LYS A 605 -33.71 -11.87 -7.71
C LYS A 605 -34.38 -12.75 -6.67
N VAL A 606 -33.57 -13.56 -5.99
CA VAL A 606 -34.05 -14.47 -4.96
C VAL A 606 -33.88 -13.81 -3.59
N PHE A 607 -34.98 -13.73 -2.84
CA PHE A 607 -34.98 -13.36 -1.44
C PHE A 607 -35.19 -14.61 -0.57
N SER A 608 -34.44 -14.74 0.52
CA SER A 608 -34.55 -15.86 1.46
C SER A 608 -34.85 -15.39 2.89
N VAL A 609 -35.61 -16.16 3.65
CA VAL A 609 -35.84 -15.86 5.08
C VAL A 609 -35.93 -17.14 5.90
N ALA A 610 -35.36 -17.12 7.10
CA ALA A 610 -35.37 -18.25 8.03
C ALA A 610 -35.91 -17.86 9.42
N LYS A 611 -36.55 -18.82 10.10
CA LYS A 611 -36.99 -18.68 11.49
C LYS A 611 -35.84 -19.02 12.43
N SER A 612 -35.63 -18.19 13.46
CA SER A 612 -34.81 -18.52 14.63
C SER A 612 -35.74 -18.89 15.79
N ILE A 613 -35.94 -20.18 16.04
CA ILE A 613 -36.87 -20.71 17.06
C ILE A 613 -36.20 -20.67 18.45
N GLN A 614 -36.83 -20.00 19.42
CA GLN A 614 -36.34 -19.94 20.80
C GLN A 614 -36.41 -21.31 21.49
N GLY A 615 -35.35 -21.70 22.21
CA GLY A 615 -35.33 -22.90 23.06
C GLY A 615 -36.24 -22.75 24.29
N ALA A 616 -36.81 -23.85 24.79
CA ALA A 616 -37.69 -23.85 25.96
C ALA A 616 -36.98 -23.26 27.20
N ALA A 617 -37.59 -22.27 27.85
CA ALA A 617 -37.06 -21.67 29.07
C ALA A 617 -37.20 -22.64 30.28
N GLY A 618 -36.16 -22.73 31.11
CA GLY A 618 -36.24 -23.38 32.42
C GLY A 618 -37.14 -22.59 33.39
N THR A 619 -37.79 -23.27 34.33
CA THR A 619 -38.67 -22.65 35.33
C THR A 619 -37.90 -21.76 36.31
N ASN A 620 -38.31 -20.49 36.48
CA ASN A 620 -37.76 -19.56 37.47
C ASN A 620 -38.31 -19.80 38.89
N GLY A 621 -37.47 -19.57 39.91
CA GLY A 621 -37.86 -19.52 41.33
C GLY A 621 -38.49 -18.18 41.74
N THR A 622 -39.24 -18.18 42.85
CA THR A 622 -40.02 -17.02 43.35
C THR A 622 -39.17 -15.96 44.08
N ASN A 623 -39.41 -14.67 43.80
CA ASN A 623 -38.76 -13.51 44.44
C ASN A 623 -39.54 -12.95 45.65
N GLY A 624 -38.82 -12.35 46.62
CA GLY A 624 -39.38 -11.64 47.78
C GLY A 624 -39.73 -10.16 47.54
N THR A 625 -40.49 -9.54 48.46
CA THR A 625 -41.07 -8.17 48.34
C THR A 625 -40.13 -7.03 48.74
N ASN A 626 -40.16 -5.92 47.99
CA ASN A 626 -39.37 -4.68 48.21
C ASN A 626 -40.11 -3.61 49.03
N GLY A 627 -39.36 -2.74 49.74
CA GLY A 627 -39.86 -1.57 50.49
C GLY A 627 -39.99 -0.26 49.69
N THR A 628 -40.60 0.77 50.27
CA THR A 628 -40.97 2.06 49.63
C THR A 628 -39.85 3.12 49.66
N ASN A 629 -39.76 3.93 48.59
CA ASN A 629 -38.74 4.97 48.36
C ASN A 629 -39.10 6.36 48.96
N GLY A 630 -38.08 7.17 49.30
CA GLY A 630 -38.21 8.56 49.77
C GLY A 630 -38.37 9.61 48.64
N THR A 631 -38.65 10.87 49.00
CA THR A 631 -38.91 11.99 48.06
C THR A 631 -37.67 12.47 47.32
N ASN A 632 -37.82 12.70 46.01
CA ASN A 632 -36.77 13.15 45.10
C ASN A 632 -36.34 14.62 45.37
N GLY A 633 -35.04 14.90 45.23
CA GLY A 633 -34.48 16.26 45.29
C GLY A 633 -34.80 17.11 44.06
N THR A 634 -34.62 18.44 44.17
CA THR A 634 -34.86 19.41 43.11
C THR A 634 -33.91 19.20 41.92
N SER A 635 -34.44 19.15 40.71
CA SER A 635 -33.67 18.92 39.49
C SER A 635 -32.61 20.01 39.26
N ALA A 636 -31.41 19.60 38.86
CA ALA A 636 -30.33 20.52 38.52
C ALA A 636 -30.68 21.35 37.26
N VAL A 637 -30.38 22.65 37.30
CA VAL A 637 -30.43 23.52 36.12
C VAL A 637 -29.09 23.46 35.40
N SER A 638 -29.09 23.11 34.13
CA SER A 638 -27.89 23.00 33.30
C SER A 638 -28.10 23.67 31.95
N GLY A 639 -27.03 24.14 31.32
CA GLY A 639 -27.11 24.74 29.98
C GLY A 639 -25.94 24.38 29.09
N TYR A 640 -26.13 24.53 27.78
CA TYR A 640 -25.11 24.32 26.74
C TYR A 640 -25.39 25.23 25.54
N LEU A 641 -24.37 25.43 24.70
CA LEU A 641 -24.57 26.08 23.40
C LEU A 641 -24.75 25.02 22.32
N THR A 642 -25.69 25.20 21.39
CA THR A 642 -25.83 24.25 20.26
C THR A 642 -24.66 24.28 19.29
N ASN A 643 -23.75 25.24 19.46
CA ASN A 643 -22.52 25.39 18.69
C ASN A 643 -21.42 25.96 19.59
N GLU A 644 -20.74 25.16 20.41
CA GLU A 644 -19.74 25.67 21.37
C GLU A 644 -18.42 26.12 20.71
N ALA A 645 -18.15 25.69 19.48
CA ALA A 645 -16.97 26.10 18.73
C ALA A 645 -17.19 26.05 17.21
N VAL A 646 -16.67 27.03 16.49
CA VAL A 646 -16.66 27.04 15.02
C VAL A 646 -15.26 27.33 14.48
N SER A 647 -14.91 26.70 13.36
CA SER A 647 -13.75 27.10 12.56
C SER A 647 -14.21 27.83 11.30
N LEU A 648 -13.70 29.04 11.09
CA LEU A 648 -13.99 29.87 9.92
C LEU A 648 -12.84 29.80 8.93
N GLN A 649 -13.15 29.72 7.64
CA GLN A 649 -12.11 29.75 6.62
C GLN A 649 -11.52 31.17 6.53
N ALA A 650 -10.20 31.24 6.46
CA ALA A 650 -9.46 32.47 6.23
C ALA A 650 -8.51 32.30 5.06
N TYR A 651 -8.24 33.40 4.37
CA TYR A 651 -7.15 33.46 3.39
C TYR A 651 -5.79 33.24 4.08
N ALA A 652 -4.75 32.97 3.28
CA ALA A 652 -3.38 32.80 3.79
C ALA A 652 -2.86 34.06 4.54
N ASP A 653 -3.42 35.24 4.24
CA ASP A 653 -3.12 36.49 4.93
C ASP A 653 -3.85 36.63 6.30
N GLY A 654 -4.68 35.67 6.68
CA GLY A 654 -5.41 35.65 7.96
C GLY A 654 -6.79 36.32 7.92
N THR A 655 -7.22 36.90 6.79
CA THR A 655 -8.53 37.53 6.66
C THR A 655 -9.64 36.47 6.57
N VAL A 656 -10.67 36.56 7.42
CA VAL A 656 -11.81 35.62 7.43
C VAL A 656 -12.69 35.84 6.20
N ILE A 657 -12.99 34.75 5.49
CA ILE A 657 -13.78 34.77 4.25
C ILE A 657 -15.27 34.99 4.56
N SER A 658 -15.78 34.31 5.60
CA SER A 658 -17.17 34.42 6.04
C SER A 658 -17.33 34.00 7.51
N TYR A 659 -18.22 34.68 8.23
CA TYR A 659 -18.67 34.29 9.57
C TYR A 659 -19.95 33.43 9.52
N SER A 660 -20.37 33.00 8.33
CA SER A 660 -21.49 32.06 8.17
C SER A 660 -21.19 30.77 8.97
N GLY A 661 -22.08 30.43 9.90
CA GLY A 661 -21.89 29.32 10.84
C GLY A 661 -21.39 29.72 12.24
N ALA A 662 -20.94 30.96 12.47
CA ALA A 662 -20.61 31.48 13.80
C ALA A 662 -21.86 31.93 14.58
N THR A 663 -22.85 31.05 14.67
CA THR A 663 -24.14 31.28 15.33
C THR A 663 -24.61 30.02 16.05
N GLY A 664 -25.41 30.17 17.09
CA GLY A 664 -26.00 29.05 17.83
C GLY A 664 -27.06 29.51 18.82
N THR A 665 -27.70 28.55 19.48
CA THR A 665 -28.68 28.82 20.54
C THR A 665 -28.13 28.40 21.90
N PHE A 666 -28.40 29.19 22.93
CA PHE A 666 -28.11 28.85 24.31
C PHE A 666 -29.32 28.10 24.88
N LYS A 667 -29.14 26.81 25.18
CA LYS A 667 -30.18 25.94 25.71
C LYS A 667 -29.99 25.72 27.20
N ILE A 668 -31.06 25.81 27.98
CA ILE A 668 -31.07 25.68 29.44
C ILE A 668 -32.22 24.77 29.85
N PHE A 669 -31.92 23.78 30.67
CA PHE A 669 -32.86 22.76 31.12
C PHE A 669 -32.91 22.70 32.63
N SER A 670 -34.10 22.45 33.18
CA SER A 670 -34.28 21.93 34.54
C SER A 670 -34.72 20.47 34.43
N GLY A 671 -33.82 19.55 34.77
CA GLY A 671 -34.02 18.14 34.42
C GLY A 671 -34.13 17.95 32.89
N THR A 672 -35.27 17.47 32.39
CA THR A 672 -35.52 17.27 30.95
C THR A 672 -36.33 18.40 30.29
N THR A 673 -36.81 19.39 31.06
CA THR A 673 -37.65 20.47 30.54
C THR A 673 -36.79 21.63 30.05
N ASP A 674 -36.95 22.02 28.77
CA ASP A 674 -36.33 23.22 28.20
C ASP A 674 -36.97 24.47 28.81
N ILE A 675 -36.18 25.25 29.53
CA ILE A 675 -36.60 26.49 30.21
C ILE A 675 -35.87 27.72 29.65
N SER A 676 -35.23 27.60 28.49
CA SER A 676 -34.35 28.62 27.90
C SER A 676 -35.03 29.98 27.71
N SER A 677 -36.34 30.00 27.46
CA SER A 677 -37.13 31.23 27.29
C SER A 677 -37.21 32.09 28.55
N ASN A 678 -36.92 31.53 29.73
CA ASN A 678 -36.91 32.26 31.00
C ASN A 678 -35.57 32.97 31.26
N PHE A 679 -34.60 32.86 30.34
CA PHE A 679 -33.27 33.43 30.48
C PHE A 679 -32.98 34.45 29.38
N SER A 680 -32.36 35.56 29.74
CA SER A 680 -31.82 36.55 28.81
C SER A 680 -30.31 36.35 28.63
N LEU A 681 -29.81 36.58 27.40
CA LEU A 681 -28.41 36.43 27.05
C LEU A 681 -27.69 37.77 27.01
N ALA A 682 -26.45 37.80 27.48
CA ALA A 682 -25.56 38.94 27.37
C ALA A 682 -24.10 38.49 27.23
N THR A 683 -23.26 39.37 26.67
CA THR A 683 -21.81 39.19 26.68
C THR A 683 -21.28 39.45 28.09
N LEU A 684 -20.62 38.45 28.67
CA LEU A 684 -19.86 38.61 29.91
C LEU A 684 -18.40 38.98 29.65
N SER A 685 -17.80 38.38 28.62
CA SER A 685 -16.42 38.63 28.21
C SER A 685 -16.26 38.43 26.71
N ASN A 686 -15.53 39.34 26.05
CA ASN A 686 -15.25 39.32 24.62
C ASN A 686 -13.88 39.96 24.35
N PRO A 687 -12.78 39.23 24.63
CA PRO A 687 -11.43 39.82 24.61
C PRO A 687 -10.97 40.26 23.20
N GLN A 688 -11.48 39.62 22.15
CA GLN A 688 -11.16 39.92 20.74
C GLN A 688 -12.12 40.96 20.12
N ALA A 689 -12.98 41.61 20.92
CA ALA A 689 -13.95 42.60 20.42
C ALA A 689 -14.81 42.09 19.23
N LEU A 690 -15.18 40.81 19.25
CA LEU A 690 -16.08 40.20 18.26
C LEU A 690 -17.39 41.00 18.17
N THR A 691 -17.91 41.19 16.97
CA THR A 691 -19.24 41.79 16.80
C THR A 691 -20.31 40.72 17.02
N VAL A 692 -21.08 40.85 18.10
CA VAL A 692 -22.06 39.86 18.55
C VAL A 692 -23.47 40.45 18.56
N SER A 693 -24.44 39.70 18.06
CA SER A 693 -25.87 40.00 18.23
C SER A 693 -26.57 38.88 18.99
N TYR A 694 -27.54 39.27 19.83
CA TYR A 694 -28.42 38.36 20.56
C TYR A 694 -29.87 38.58 20.12
N SER A 695 -30.57 37.52 19.74
CA SER A 695 -32.00 37.55 19.43
C SER A 695 -32.68 36.37 20.13
N GLY A 696 -33.41 36.67 21.20
CA GLY A 696 -33.90 35.65 22.13
C GLY A 696 -32.74 34.84 22.74
N GLN A 697 -32.72 33.54 22.46
CA GLN A 697 -31.68 32.62 22.93
C GLN A 697 -30.59 32.37 21.88
N THR A 698 -30.66 33.02 20.72
CA THR A 698 -29.68 32.89 19.64
C THR A 698 -28.59 33.93 19.80
N TYR A 699 -27.33 33.52 19.71
CA TYR A 699 -26.17 34.39 19.58
C TYR A 699 -25.57 34.24 18.18
N THR A 700 -25.10 35.35 17.59
CA THR A 700 -24.46 35.35 16.27
C THR A 700 -23.26 36.28 16.28
N VAL A 701 -22.11 35.78 15.85
CA VAL A 701 -20.90 36.56 15.60
C VAL A 701 -20.84 36.91 14.12
N THR A 702 -20.68 38.19 13.78
CA THR A 702 -20.72 38.66 12.37
C THR A 702 -19.39 39.20 11.86
N SER A 703 -18.47 39.61 12.75
CA SER A 703 -17.12 40.08 12.42
C SER A 703 -16.24 40.19 13.66
N GLY A 704 -14.98 40.63 13.51
CA GLY A 704 -14.11 41.07 14.62
C GLY A 704 -12.93 40.15 14.97
N LEU A 705 -12.54 39.21 14.10
CA LEU A 705 -11.29 38.45 14.25
C LEU A 705 -10.23 39.05 13.31
N ASP A 706 -9.24 39.74 13.86
CA ASP A 706 -8.22 40.45 13.08
C ASP A 706 -7.25 39.50 12.37
N ALA A 707 -6.61 39.94 11.27
CA ALA A 707 -5.73 39.09 10.45
C ALA A 707 -4.59 38.40 11.25
N ASN A 708 -4.15 39.02 12.34
CA ASN A 708 -3.10 38.51 13.24
C ASN A 708 -3.63 37.64 14.40
N GLU A 709 -4.95 37.46 14.51
CA GLU A 709 -5.60 36.63 15.52
C GLU A 709 -6.07 35.31 14.89
N ASP A 710 -5.54 34.19 15.41
CA ASP A 710 -5.90 32.85 14.94
C ASP A 710 -7.14 32.28 15.65
N THR A 711 -7.44 32.79 16.84
CA THR A 711 -8.57 32.35 17.67
C THR A 711 -9.19 33.53 18.43
N GLY A 712 -10.47 33.38 18.77
CA GLY A 712 -11.24 34.32 19.57
C GLY A 712 -12.23 33.60 20.48
N THR A 713 -12.58 34.24 21.60
CA THR A 713 -13.50 33.70 22.60
C THR A 713 -14.60 34.69 22.95
N LEU A 714 -15.80 34.17 23.14
CA LEU A 714 -16.97 34.91 23.61
C LEU A 714 -17.58 34.17 24.81
N THR A 715 -17.54 34.78 25.99
CA THR A 715 -18.27 34.25 27.15
C THR A 715 -19.67 34.85 27.17
N ILE A 716 -20.67 33.98 26.99
CA ILE A 716 -22.08 34.32 27.00
C ILE A 716 -22.65 33.97 28.37
N ARG A 717 -23.30 34.93 29.02
CA ARG A 717 -24.03 34.73 30.27
C ARG A 717 -25.52 34.67 30.00
N ALA A 718 -26.16 33.63 30.51
CA ALA A 718 -27.61 33.53 30.60
C ALA A 718 -28.06 33.89 32.02
N THR A 719 -29.01 34.83 32.16
CA THR A 719 -29.55 35.27 33.46
C THR A 719 -31.03 34.94 33.56
N GLY A 720 -31.41 34.16 34.58
CA GLY A 720 -32.79 33.70 34.77
C GLY A 720 -33.72 34.80 35.28
N SER A 721 -34.99 34.68 34.92
CA SER A 721 -36.09 35.54 35.36
C SER A 721 -37.24 34.71 35.96
N GLY A 722 -38.21 35.37 36.60
CA GLY A 722 -39.34 34.69 37.25
C GLY A 722 -38.88 33.68 38.32
N SER A 723 -39.35 32.44 38.21
CA SER A 723 -39.00 31.33 39.13
C SER A 723 -37.51 30.91 39.10
N TYR A 724 -36.74 31.42 38.13
CA TYR A 724 -35.30 31.16 37.98
C TYR A 724 -34.45 32.41 38.24
N SER A 725 -35.06 33.46 38.82
CA SER A 725 -34.35 34.69 39.21
C SER A 725 -33.19 34.36 40.15
N GLY A 726 -32.01 34.92 39.85
CA GLY A 726 -30.78 34.68 40.61
C GLY A 726 -29.92 33.51 40.10
N ILE A 727 -30.40 32.71 39.15
CA ILE A 727 -29.58 31.69 38.47
C ILE A 727 -28.85 32.31 37.28
N THR A 728 -27.53 32.10 37.21
CA THR A 728 -26.71 32.48 36.05
C THR A 728 -25.93 31.28 35.52
N ILE A 729 -25.78 31.19 34.20
CA ILE A 729 -25.01 30.15 33.54
C ILE A 729 -24.11 30.81 32.50
N ASP A 730 -22.82 30.57 32.60
CA ASP A 730 -21.82 31.11 31.70
C ASP A 730 -21.29 30.01 30.79
N LYS A 731 -21.21 30.29 29.48
CA LYS A 731 -20.64 29.40 28.48
C LYS A 731 -19.70 30.15 27.56
N VAL A 732 -18.62 29.48 27.18
CA VAL A 732 -17.61 30.04 26.27
C VAL A 732 -17.86 29.49 24.87
N PHE A 733 -18.08 30.38 23.92
CA PHE A 733 -18.06 30.11 22.49
C PHE A 733 -16.66 30.36 21.94
N TRP A 734 -16.11 29.40 21.20
CA TRP A 734 -14.81 29.50 20.54
C TRP A 734 -14.96 29.73 19.04
N VAL A 735 -14.20 30.67 18.50
CA VAL A 735 -14.08 30.86 17.06
C VAL A 735 -12.61 30.79 16.65
N GLY A 736 -12.27 29.85 15.77
CA GLY A 736 -10.91 29.68 15.25
C GLY A 736 -10.86 29.90 13.75
N LYS A 737 -9.68 30.22 13.21
CA LYS A 737 -9.46 30.28 11.76
C LYS A 737 -8.81 29.00 11.24
N THR A 738 -9.23 28.55 10.08
CA THR A 738 -8.46 27.61 9.26
C THR A 738 -7.84 28.39 8.09
N LYS A 739 -6.52 28.58 8.10
CA LYS A 739 -5.78 29.21 7.01
C LYS A 739 -5.57 28.16 5.90
N GLY A 740 -6.23 28.36 4.77
CA GLY A 740 -6.13 27.45 3.61
C GLY A 740 -4.84 27.68 2.80
N GLY A 741 -4.19 26.59 2.36
CA GLY A 741 -3.03 26.63 1.47
C GLY A 741 -3.36 26.89 0.00
N TYR A 742 -4.58 26.51 -0.45
CA TYR A 742 -5.13 26.88 -1.76
C TYR A 742 -6.66 26.89 -1.74
N GLU A 743 -7.28 27.81 -2.49
CA GLU A 743 -8.75 27.99 -2.59
C GLU A 743 -9.30 27.36 -3.88
N ILE A 744 -10.46 26.71 -3.84
CA ILE A 744 -11.10 26.12 -5.03
C ILE A 744 -12.02 27.16 -5.68
N VAL A 745 -11.78 27.51 -6.93
CA VAL A 745 -12.49 28.59 -7.64
C VAL A 745 -12.99 28.16 -9.01
N GLY A 746 -14.14 28.68 -9.43
CA GLY A 746 -14.69 28.48 -10.79
C GLY A 746 -14.08 29.40 -11.85
N SER A 747 -13.52 30.53 -11.42
CA SER A 747 -12.79 31.49 -12.23
C SER A 747 -11.65 32.09 -11.41
N LEU A 748 -10.58 32.54 -12.07
CA LEU A 748 -9.46 33.16 -11.37
C LEU A 748 -9.91 34.47 -10.69
N PRO A 749 -9.69 34.64 -9.37
CA PRO A 749 -10.08 35.84 -8.66
C PRO A 749 -9.48 37.11 -9.27
N SER A 750 -10.26 38.20 -9.26
CA SER A 750 -9.85 39.53 -9.69
C SER A 750 -9.70 40.54 -8.54
N THR A 751 -10.14 40.18 -7.33
CA THR A 751 -10.05 40.98 -6.10
C THR A 751 -9.35 40.22 -4.99
N ASN A 752 -8.89 40.92 -3.95
CA ASN A 752 -8.10 40.37 -2.83
C ASN A 752 -6.85 39.61 -3.31
N LEU A 753 -6.13 40.20 -4.27
CA LEU A 753 -4.94 39.61 -4.88
C LEU A 753 -3.70 39.97 -4.08
N PHE A 754 -2.99 38.95 -3.60
CA PHE A 754 -1.69 39.09 -2.93
C PHE A 754 -0.71 38.06 -3.49
N THR A 755 0.58 38.42 -3.53
CA THR A 755 1.64 37.54 -4.02
C THR A 755 1.68 36.26 -3.19
N GLY A 756 1.70 35.11 -3.85
CA GLY A 756 1.69 33.81 -3.18
C GLY A 756 0.29 33.27 -2.89
N ARG A 757 -0.80 33.97 -3.24
CA ARG A 757 -2.15 33.38 -3.25
C ARG A 757 -2.17 32.18 -4.19
N VAL A 758 -2.71 31.06 -3.73
CA VAL A 758 -2.82 29.83 -4.51
C VAL A 758 -4.29 29.46 -4.67
N VAL A 759 -4.70 29.09 -5.87
CA VAL A 759 -6.05 28.61 -6.17
C VAL A 759 -6.01 27.34 -6.99
N PHE A 760 -6.95 26.43 -6.77
CA PHE A 760 -7.27 25.35 -7.69
C PHE A 760 -8.44 25.80 -8.57
N LEU A 761 -8.19 25.96 -9.86
CA LEU A 761 -9.21 26.38 -10.83
C LEU A 761 -9.97 25.15 -11.34
N THR A 762 -11.26 25.04 -11.04
CA THR A 762 -12.08 23.88 -11.43
C THR A 762 -12.37 23.83 -12.92
N LEU A 763 -12.18 24.93 -13.65
CA LEU A 763 -12.38 24.98 -15.10
C LEU A 763 -11.37 24.11 -15.88
N ASP A 764 -10.11 24.09 -15.44
CA ASP A 764 -9.06 23.31 -16.10
C ASP A 764 -8.36 22.30 -15.17
N ASN A 765 -8.84 22.17 -13.93
CA ASN A 765 -8.33 21.28 -12.88
C ASN A 765 -6.85 21.51 -12.54
N LYS A 766 -6.39 22.78 -12.50
CA LYS A 766 -4.99 23.13 -12.22
C LYS A 766 -4.82 24.04 -11.02
N LEU A 767 -3.67 23.91 -10.38
CA LEU A 767 -3.21 24.82 -9.35
C LEU A 767 -2.57 26.06 -10.01
N TYR A 768 -3.03 27.25 -9.60
CA TYR A 768 -2.50 28.54 -10.01
C TYR A 768 -1.94 29.28 -8.80
N ARG A 769 -0.84 30.00 -9.00
CA ARG A 769 -0.25 30.91 -8.03
C ARG A 769 -0.28 32.34 -8.57
N TYR A 770 -0.69 33.31 -7.75
CA TYR A 770 -0.63 34.72 -8.11
C TYR A 770 0.79 35.26 -7.86
N THR A 771 1.39 35.83 -8.90
CA THR A 771 2.79 36.32 -8.90
C THR A 771 2.93 37.77 -8.44
N GLY A 772 1.82 38.47 -8.21
CA GLY A 772 1.78 39.93 -8.03
C GLY A 772 1.30 40.66 -9.28
N SER A 773 1.62 40.14 -10.48
CA SER A 773 1.22 40.71 -11.78
C SER A 773 0.25 39.84 -12.58
N GLY A 774 0.00 38.60 -12.14
CA GLY A 774 -0.91 37.67 -12.82
C GLY A 774 -0.87 36.26 -12.23
N TRP A 775 -1.83 35.42 -12.63
CA TRP A 775 -1.90 34.01 -12.24
C TRP A 775 -1.02 33.15 -13.16
N THR A 776 -0.21 32.26 -12.58
CA THR A 776 0.61 31.28 -13.31
C THR A 776 0.36 29.87 -12.82
N LYS A 777 0.41 28.90 -13.74
CA LYS A 777 0.39 27.44 -13.47
C LYS A 777 1.72 26.77 -13.82
N ALA A 778 2.70 27.54 -14.29
CA ALA A 778 3.99 27.00 -14.69
C ALA A 778 4.85 26.67 -13.46
N VAL A 779 5.50 25.51 -13.50
CA VAL A 779 6.61 25.13 -12.61
C VAL A 779 7.91 25.49 -13.35
N ASP A 780 8.87 26.07 -12.65
CA ASP A 780 10.12 26.49 -13.28
C ASP A 780 10.96 25.25 -13.64
N THR A 781 11.57 25.26 -14.82
CA THR A 781 12.37 24.14 -15.33
C THR A 781 13.59 23.82 -14.45
N VAL A 782 14.09 24.79 -13.68
CA VAL A 782 15.16 24.56 -12.70
C VAL A 782 14.74 23.61 -11.59
N ASP A 783 13.45 23.58 -11.21
CA ASP A 783 12.92 22.70 -10.17
C ASP A 783 12.79 21.24 -10.65
N LEU A 784 12.86 20.99 -11.97
CA LEU A 784 12.76 19.66 -12.58
C LEU A 784 14.13 19.04 -12.88
N ALA A 785 15.22 19.78 -12.68
CA ALA A 785 16.57 19.29 -12.92
C ALA A 785 16.95 18.18 -11.92
N GLY A 786 17.32 17.00 -12.42
CA GLY A 786 17.75 15.86 -11.57
C GLY A 786 16.61 15.08 -10.90
N GLN A 787 15.34 15.39 -11.20
CA GLN A 787 14.17 14.73 -10.57
C GLN A 787 13.43 13.73 -11.47
N ILE A 788 13.74 13.67 -12.78
CA ILE A 788 13.12 12.73 -13.72
C ILE A 788 14.01 11.49 -13.88
N GLY A 789 13.62 10.40 -13.22
CA GLY A 789 14.25 9.09 -13.32
C GLY A 789 13.78 8.27 -14.53
N GLU A 790 14.52 7.21 -14.83
CA GLU A 790 14.37 6.38 -16.04
C GLU A 790 12.98 5.71 -16.16
N THR A 791 12.29 5.45 -15.05
CA THR A 791 10.95 4.85 -15.04
C THR A 791 9.81 5.86 -15.25
N GLN A 792 10.08 7.16 -15.14
CA GLN A 792 9.07 8.21 -15.25
C GLN A 792 8.85 8.66 -16.70
N ILE A 793 9.70 8.21 -17.64
CA ILE A 793 9.50 8.39 -19.07
C ILE A 793 9.06 7.04 -19.64
N ALA A 794 7.76 6.86 -19.84
CA ALA A 794 7.22 5.66 -20.47
C ALA A 794 7.82 5.45 -21.88
N ALA A 795 7.91 4.19 -22.30
CA ALA A 795 8.34 3.85 -23.67
C ALA A 795 7.49 4.60 -24.70
N GLY A 796 8.13 5.34 -25.61
CA GLY A 796 7.45 6.15 -26.63
C GLY A 796 6.85 7.48 -26.14
N ALA A 797 7.04 7.86 -24.86
CA ALA A 797 6.56 9.14 -24.33
C ALA A 797 7.21 10.34 -25.06
N VAL A 798 8.46 10.19 -25.51
CA VAL A 798 9.14 11.14 -26.39
C VAL A 798 9.15 10.57 -27.81
N THR A 799 8.34 11.15 -28.69
CA THR A 799 8.26 10.79 -30.11
C THR A 799 9.06 11.80 -30.94
N ALA A 800 9.38 11.45 -32.20
CA ALA A 800 10.12 12.34 -33.10
C ALA A 800 9.48 13.74 -33.24
N ASN A 801 8.15 13.83 -33.23
CA ASN A 801 7.41 15.09 -33.33
C ASN A 801 7.53 15.95 -32.05
N LYS A 802 7.87 15.34 -30.92
CA LYS A 802 8.07 16.02 -29.62
C LYS A 802 9.48 16.57 -29.47
N ILE A 803 10.40 16.22 -30.37
CA ILE A 803 11.76 16.76 -30.43
C ILE A 803 11.80 17.74 -31.60
N ALA A 804 11.77 19.05 -31.30
CA ALA A 804 11.91 20.05 -32.35
C ALA A 804 13.27 19.90 -33.07
N ALA A 805 13.30 20.23 -34.37
CA ALA A 805 14.50 20.09 -35.18
C ALA A 805 15.70 20.84 -34.55
N GLY A 806 16.83 20.15 -34.40
CA GLY A 806 18.07 20.71 -33.84
C GLY A 806 18.15 20.73 -32.30
N GLN A 807 17.15 20.24 -31.58
CA GLN A 807 17.16 20.22 -30.11
C GLN A 807 18.14 19.20 -29.51
N ILE A 808 18.48 18.12 -30.21
CA ILE A 808 19.52 17.16 -29.78
C ILE A 808 20.77 17.42 -30.63
N ASN A 809 21.78 18.04 -30.04
CA ASN A 809 23.07 18.32 -30.68
C ASN A 809 24.16 17.42 -30.09
N ALA A 810 25.38 17.51 -30.62
CA ALA A 810 26.51 16.69 -30.18
C ALA A 810 26.86 16.88 -28.69
N ALA A 811 26.57 18.05 -28.09
CA ALA A 811 26.77 18.29 -26.66
C ALA A 811 25.70 17.60 -25.79
N HIS A 812 24.53 17.32 -26.34
CA HIS A 812 23.44 16.59 -25.68
C HIS A 812 23.63 15.06 -25.69
N LEU A 813 24.60 14.54 -26.45
CA LEU A 813 24.89 13.10 -26.59
C LEU A 813 26.22 12.69 -25.92
N ALA A 814 26.57 13.32 -24.79
CA ALA A 814 27.87 13.11 -24.17
C ALA A 814 27.98 11.78 -23.38
N THR A 815 29.09 11.06 -23.67
CA THR A 815 29.79 10.02 -22.91
C THR A 815 29.19 8.61 -22.79
N THR A 816 29.00 7.88 -23.91
CA THR A 816 29.92 6.77 -24.29
C THR A 816 29.35 5.72 -25.24
N THR A 817 28.03 5.58 -25.48
CA THR A 817 27.53 4.66 -26.52
C THR A 817 26.08 4.94 -26.91
N LEU A 818 25.80 4.97 -28.22
CA LEU A 818 24.45 4.75 -28.74
C LEU A 818 24.26 3.24 -28.93
N ILE A 819 23.66 2.56 -27.94
CA ILE A 819 23.33 1.13 -28.06
C ILE A 819 22.01 1.03 -28.82
N THR A 820 22.08 0.77 -30.13
CA THR A 820 20.91 0.48 -30.96
C THR A 820 21.09 -0.83 -31.70
N THR A 821 20.02 -1.60 -31.81
CA THR A 821 19.97 -2.84 -32.61
C THR A 821 20.15 -2.54 -34.10
N SER A 822 19.82 -1.32 -34.54
CA SER A 822 20.06 -0.84 -35.91
C SER A 822 20.18 0.69 -35.93
N ALA A 823 21.28 1.21 -36.49
CA ALA A 823 21.43 2.64 -36.79
C ALA A 823 21.37 2.86 -38.31
N GLN A 824 20.45 3.71 -38.77
CA GLN A 824 20.46 4.22 -40.15
C GLN A 824 21.20 5.56 -40.16
N ILE A 825 22.48 5.54 -40.50
CA ILE A 825 23.32 6.74 -40.59
C ILE A 825 23.54 7.05 -42.07
N GLY A 826 23.02 8.19 -42.55
CA GLY A 826 23.16 8.60 -43.94
C GLY A 826 24.61 8.86 -44.36
N ASN A 827 25.37 9.57 -43.51
CA ASN A 827 26.81 9.81 -43.67
C ASN A 827 27.52 9.56 -42.33
N LEU A 828 28.44 8.60 -42.28
CA LEU A 828 29.26 8.31 -41.11
C LEU A 828 30.69 8.83 -41.34
N ILE A 829 31.14 9.78 -40.52
CA ILE A 829 32.52 10.27 -40.51
C ILE A 829 33.16 9.80 -39.19
N VAL A 830 34.13 8.90 -39.27
CA VAL A 830 34.80 8.31 -38.11
C VAL A 830 36.27 8.06 -38.42
N ASP A 831 37.14 8.37 -37.46
CA ASP A 831 38.59 8.15 -37.58
C ASP A 831 38.98 6.67 -37.44
N THR A 832 38.23 5.89 -36.65
CA THR A 832 38.51 4.46 -36.47
C THR A 832 37.22 3.68 -36.24
N ILE A 833 37.04 2.60 -37.00
CA ILE A 833 35.94 1.64 -36.86
C ILE A 833 36.50 0.33 -36.31
N HIS A 834 35.98 -0.12 -35.16
CA HIS A 834 36.26 -1.46 -34.61
C HIS A 834 35.14 -2.43 -34.99
N VAL A 835 35.37 -3.29 -35.98
CA VAL A 835 34.42 -4.34 -36.39
C VAL A 835 34.98 -5.69 -35.96
N LYS A 836 34.17 -6.53 -35.30
CA LYS A 836 34.57 -7.89 -34.91
C LYS A 836 34.78 -8.76 -36.16
N ASN A 837 35.71 -9.70 -36.08
CA ASN A 837 36.02 -10.61 -37.19
C ASN A 837 34.76 -11.38 -37.64
N GLY A 838 34.44 -11.36 -38.94
CA GLY A 838 33.27 -12.01 -39.52
C GLY A 838 31.92 -11.27 -39.39
N ALA A 839 31.87 -10.07 -38.82
CA ALA A 839 30.61 -9.32 -38.64
C ALA A 839 30.07 -8.67 -39.94
N ILE A 840 30.88 -8.60 -41.00
CA ILE A 840 30.45 -8.07 -42.31
C ILE A 840 30.02 -9.24 -43.19
N SER A 841 28.71 -9.50 -43.28
CA SER A 841 28.16 -10.62 -44.06
C SER A 841 28.08 -10.36 -45.56
N ARG A 842 28.02 -9.08 -45.98
CA ARG A 842 28.02 -8.64 -47.38
C ARG A 842 28.71 -7.29 -47.48
N ALA A 843 29.99 -7.29 -47.81
CA ALA A 843 30.71 -6.05 -48.10
C ALA A 843 30.50 -5.71 -49.58
N ASN A 844 29.59 -4.79 -49.91
CA ASN A 844 29.56 -4.19 -51.24
C ASN A 844 30.59 -3.05 -51.27
N VAL A 845 31.86 -3.39 -51.03
CA VAL A 845 32.94 -2.40 -51.04
C VAL A 845 33.20 -2.06 -52.50
N ALA A 846 32.77 -0.87 -52.92
CA ALA A 846 33.07 -0.34 -54.24
C ALA A 846 34.56 0.02 -54.42
N THR A 847 35.49 -0.52 -53.63
CA THR A 847 36.94 -0.43 -53.91
C THR A 847 37.32 -1.49 -54.93
N LYS A 848 36.87 -1.25 -56.15
CA LYS A 848 37.51 -1.73 -57.37
C LYS A 848 38.87 -1.04 -57.47
N SER A 849 39.88 -1.55 -56.76
CA SER A 849 41.27 -1.08 -56.88
C SER A 849 41.87 -1.66 -58.17
N THR A 850 41.27 -1.35 -59.32
CA THR A 850 41.84 -1.65 -60.63
C THR A 850 43.12 -0.85 -60.79
N HIS A 851 44.27 -1.51 -60.64
CA HIS A 851 45.55 -0.95 -61.04
C HIS A 851 45.73 -1.28 -62.52
N SER A 852 45.37 -0.34 -63.40
CA SER A 852 45.65 -0.43 -64.83
C SER A 852 47.08 0.04 -65.07
N TRP A 853 47.98 -0.87 -65.41
CA TRP A 853 49.33 -0.51 -65.83
C TRP A 853 49.42 -0.59 -67.36
N SER A 854 49.75 0.53 -68.02
CA SER A 854 50.16 0.56 -69.42
C SER A 854 51.68 0.76 -69.51
N GLY A 855 52.34 -0.04 -70.35
CA GLY A 855 53.75 0.11 -70.67
C GLY A 855 53.94 -0.01 -72.17
N SER A 856 54.67 0.93 -72.77
CA SER A 856 55.04 0.90 -74.18
C SER A 856 56.55 0.67 -74.30
N GLY A 857 56.95 -0.19 -75.24
CA GLY A 857 58.36 -0.51 -75.48
C GLY A 857 58.56 -0.98 -76.92
N THR A 858 59.68 -0.60 -77.53
CA THR A 858 60.04 -0.95 -78.92
C THR A 858 60.82 -2.26 -79.02
N SER A 859 60.55 -3.23 -78.13
CA SER A 859 61.14 -4.57 -78.19
C SER A 859 60.18 -5.62 -77.65
N ASP A 860 60.40 -6.88 -78.04
CA ASP A 860 59.56 -8.09 -77.86
C ASP A 860 59.21 -8.48 -76.40
N VAL A 861 59.44 -7.61 -75.41
CA VAL A 861 59.33 -7.90 -73.98
C VAL A 861 58.68 -6.74 -73.20
N VAL A 862 57.59 -7.02 -72.47
CA VAL A 862 56.93 -6.09 -71.53
C VAL A 862 57.05 -6.64 -70.12
N SER A 863 57.51 -5.83 -69.15
CA SER A 863 57.70 -6.26 -67.75
C SER A 863 56.85 -5.43 -66.78
N VAL A 864 56.30 -6.09 -65.75
CA VAL A 864 55.34 -5.54 -64.79
C VAL A 864 55.72 -6.03 -63.38
N THR A 865 56.10 -5.11 -62.50
CA THR A 865 56.54 -5.37 -61.12
C THR A 865 55.45 -5.12 -60.07
N ILE A 866 55.02 -6.16 -59.38
CA ILE A 866 53.98 -6.09 -58.34
C ILE A 866 54.64 -6.20 -56.96
N THR A 867 54.33 -5.27 -56.05
CA THR A 867 54.73 -5.32 -54.64
C THR A 867 53.50 -5.62 -53.78
N PRO A 868 53.47 -6.74 -53.03
CA PRO A 868 52.31 -7.07 -52.20
C PRO A 868 52.26 -6.23 -50.92
N ASN A 869 51.04 -5.97 -50.43
CA ASN A 869 50.81 -5.20 -49.20
C ASN A 869 51.10 -6.03 -47.93
N SER A 870 51.18 -7.36 -48.05
CA SER A 870 51.49 -8.28 -46.95
C SER A 870 52.29 -9.50 -47.42
N SER A 871 52.97 -10.18 -46.51
CA SER A 871 53.85 -11.32 -46.84
C SER A 871 53.12 -12.57 -47.37
N ASN A 872 51.78 -12.59 -47.41
CA ASN A 872 50.98 -13.78 -47.71
C ASN A 872 49.71 -13.50 -48.54
N SER A 873 49.80 -12.61 -49.52
CA SER A 873 48.67 -12.25 -50.37
C SER A 873 48.45 -13.24 -51.53
N LEU A 874 47.18 -13.52 -51.86
CA LEU A 874 46.79 -14.26 -53.05
C LEU A 874 46.39 -13.29 -54.16
N PHE A 875 47.03 -13.39 -55.32
CA PHE A 875 46.75 -12.53 -56.47
C PHE A 875 46.01 -13.29 -57.56
N VAL A 876 44.97 -12.68 -58.10
CA VAL A 876 44.32 -13.11 -59.34
C VAL A 876 44.66 -12.10 -60.42
N ILE A 877 45.37 -12.55 -61.46
CA ILE A 877 45.81 -11.71 -62.57
C ILE A 877 45.04 -12.12 -63.84
N SER A 878 44.45 -11.13 -64.49
CA SER A 878 43.86 -11.26 -65.83
C SER A 878 44.30 -10.09 -66.69
N GLY A 879 44.27 -10.26 -68.01
CA GLY A 879 44.71 -9.18 -68.89
C GLY A 879 44.35 -9.37 -70.35
N SER A 880 44.49 -8.28 -71.08
CA SER A 880 44.26 -8.21 -72.51
C SER A 880 45.41 -7.48 -73.20
N PHE A 881 45.74 -7.93 -74.40
CA PHE A 881 46.72 -7.30 -75.26
C PHE A 881 45.98 -6.62 -76.42
N ALA A 882 46.42 -5.43 -76.82
CA ALA A 882 45.99 -4.85 -78.08
C ALA A 882 46.45 -5.76 -79.24
N THR A 883 45.58 -5.99 -80.23
CA THR A 883 45.89 -6.86 -81.39
C THR A 883 47.15 -6.38 -82.11
N PRO A 884 48.22 -7.18 -82.18
CA PRO A 884 49.39 -6.80 -82.96
C PRO A 884 49.04 -6.90 -84.46
N VAL A 885 49.30 -5.84 -85.23
CA VAL A 885 49.06 -5.82 -86.69
C VAL A 885 50.34 -6.26 -87.38
N PHE A 886 50.35 -7.50 -87.89
CA PHE A 886 51.42 -8.00 -88.76
C PHE A 886 50.89 -8.09 -90.18
N GLY A 887 51.47 -7.31 -91.11
CA GLY A 887 51.28 -7.34 -92.56
C GLY A 887 50.23 -8.31 -93.12
N GLY A 888 48.94 -8.08 -92.80
CA GLY A 888 47.81 -8.84 -93.33
C GLY A 888 47.59 -10.29 -92.84
N SER A 889 48.20 -10.76 -91.75
CA SER A 889 47.87 -12.10 -91.19
C SER A 889 47.92 -12.16 -89.67
N THR A 890 46.92 -12.80 -89.08
CA THR A 890 46.75 -13.03 -87.63
C THR A 890 47.80 -14.02 -87.13
N ALA A 891 48.70 -13.59 -86.23
CA ALA A 891 49.67 -14.48 -85.59
C ALA A 891 49.22 -14.91 -84.18
N ASN A 892 49.60 -16.12 -83.78
CA ASN A 892 49.39 -16.63 -82.42
C ASN A 892 50.36 -15.94 -81.45
N ILE A 893 49.88 -15.52 -80.28
CA ILE A 893 50.71 -14.91 -79.24
C ILE A 893 51.03 -15.96 -78.18
N ASN A 894 52.30 -16.32 -78.05
CA ASN A 894 52.78 -17.18 -76.98
C ASN A 894 53.34 -16.31 -75.85
N TYR A 895 52.77 -16.40 -74.65
CA TYR A 895 53.29 -15.71 -73.47
C TYR A 895 54.04 -16.70 -72.57
N LEU A 896 55.23 -16.30 -72.11
CA LEU A 896 56.02 -17.06 -71.14
C LEU A 896 56.07 -16.27 -69.83
N VAL A 897 55.49 -16.79 -68.75
CA VAL A 897 55.68 -16.24 -67.41
C VAL A 897 56.89 -16.94 -66.79
N SER A 898 58.07 -16.33 -66.87
CA SER A 898 59.30 -16.90 -66.27
C SER A 898 59.99 -15.91 -65.33
N ASN A 899 60.00 -16.25 -64.04
CA ASN A 899 61.05 -16.05 -63.02
C ASN A 899 60.43 -16.01 -61.62
N VAL A 900 60.06 -17.16 -61.08
CA VAL A 900 59.88 -17.31 -59.63
C VAL A 900 61.15 -17.96 -59.11
N SER A 901 62.06 -17.15 -58.55
CA SER A 901 63.19 -17.69 -57.80
C SER A 901 62.78 -17.88 -56.34
N TYR A 902 62.23 -19.05 -56.00
CA TYR A 902 62.60 -19.77 -54.77
C TYR A 902 62.09 -21.23 -54.84
N GLY A 903 62.96 -22.16 -54.47
CA GLY A 903 62.88 -23.57 -54.84
C GLY A 903 61.70 -24.35 -54.24
N ALA A 904 60.81 -24.81 -55.10
CA ALA A 904 60.32 -26.19 -55.17
C ALA A 904 59.50 -26.31 -56.47
N ALA A 905 59.77 -27.37 -57.22
CA ALA A 905 59.27 -27.58 -58.58
C ALA A 905 57.74 -27.66 -58.68
N GLY A 906 57.18 -27.02 -59.71
CA GLY A 906 55.82 -27.31 -60.16
C GLY A 906 54.95 -26.08 -60.44
N ILE A 907 55.24 -25.33 -61.50
CA ILE A 907 54.21 -24.50 -62.15
C ILE A 907 54.21 -24.83 -63.64
N THR A 908 53.08 -25.37 -64.09
CA THR A 908 52.81 -25.82 -65.45
C THR A 908 52.86 -24.64 -66.42
N TYR A 909 53.65 -24.77 -67.49
CA TYR A 909 53.59 -23.87 -68.65
C TYR A 909 52.19 -23.93 -69.27
N GLN A 910 51.39 -22.87 -69.17
CA GLN A 910 50.19 -22.73 -69.99
C GLN A 910 50.54 -21.96 -71.26
N THR A 911 50.84 -22.70 -72.33
CA THR A 911 50.81 -22.16 -73.69
C THR A 911 49.34 -22.02 -74.11
N SER A 912 48.79 -20.82 -74.02
CA SER A 912 47.47 -20.51 -74.59
C SER A 912 47.65 -19.93 -75.99
N THR A 913 47.14 -20.61 -77.01
CA THR A 913 47.03 -20.08 -78.38
C THR A 913 45.74 -19.26 -78.52
N SER A 914 45.63 -18.15 -77.76
CA SER A 914 44.50 -17.22 -77.84
C SER A 914 44.98 -15.83 -78.25
N THR A 915 44.22 -15.18 -79.11
CA THR A 915 44.68 -14.05 -79.94
C THR A 915 44.58 -12.67 -79.28
N THR A 916 44.00 -12.50 -78.08
CA THR A 916 43.92 -11.17 -77.41
C THR A 916 43.82 -11.14 -75.88
N THR A 917 43.54 -12.24 -75.18
CA THR A 917 43.29 -12.23 -73.72
C THR A 917 43.85 -13.45 -72.98
N PHE A 918 44.20 -13.27 -71.70
CA PHE A 918 44.49 -14.37 -70.78
C PHE A 918 43.66 -14.26 -69.50
N ASN A 919 43.11 -15.37 -69.04
CA ASN A 919 42.23 -15.44 -67.89
C ASN A 919 42.88 -16.23 -66.75
N GLY A 920 43.07 -15.54 -65.62
CA GLY A 920 42.95 -16.13 -64.28
C GLY A 920 44.07 -17.06 -63.84
N VAL A 921 45.29 -16.54 -63.70
CA VAL A 921 46.32 -17.24 -62.93
C VAL A 921 46.27 -16.75 -61.48
N ALA A 922 45.97 -17.66 -60.56
CA ALA A 922 46.03 -17.40 -59.13
C ALA A 922 47.44 -17.73 -58.60
N LEU A 923 48.14 -16.74 -58.07
CA LEU A 923 49.52 -16.87 -57.60
C LEU A 923 49.62 -16.41 -56.15
N SER A 924 50.25 -17.23 -55.31
CA SER A 924 50.69 -16.80 -53.98
C SER A 924 52.05 -16.14 -54.13
N ILE A 925 52.16 -14.87 -53.72
CA ILE A 925 53.36 -14.08 -53.90
C ILE A 925 53.78 -13.52 -52.55
N SER A 926 55.01 -13.82 -52.12
CA SER A 926 55.60 -13.33 -50.87
C SER A 926 56.80 -12.43 -51.17
N GLY A 927 56.51 -11.19 -51.57
CA GLY A 927 57.51 -10.16 -51.89
C GLY A 927 57.37 -9.54 -53.29
N THR A 928 58.08 -8.45 -53.53
CA THR A 928 58.06 -7.75 -54.84
C THR A 928 58.49 -8.69 -55.95
N THR A 929 57.59 -8.91 -56.91
CA THR A 929 57.77 -9.89 -57.99
C THR A 929 57.54 -9.22 -59.34
N THR A 930 58.47 -9.43 -60.28
CA THR A 930 58.37 -8.89 -61.64
C THR A 930 57.93 -9.97 -62.63
N PHE A 931 56.81 -9.73 -63.29
CA PHE A 931 56.27 -10.55 -64.36
C PHE A 931 56.78 -10.03 -65.69
N THR A 932 57.37 -10.90 -66.49
CA THR A 932 57.85 -10.55 -67.84
C THR A 932 56.97 -11.27 -68.86
N PHE A 933 56.49 -10.55 -69.86
CA PHE A 933 55.69 -11.05 -70.98
C PHE A 933 56.49 -10.85 -72.26
N ARG A 934 56.73 -11.93 -73.01
CA ARG A 934 57.36 -11.83 -74.33
C ARG A 934 56.34 -12.02 -75.45
N VAL A 935 56.52 -11.29 -76.55
CA VAL A 935 55.74 -11.46 -77.79
C VAL A 935 56.73 -11.83 -78.88
N GLN A 936 56.72 -13.07 -79.36
CA GLN A 936 57.57 -13.53 -80.46
C GLN A 936 56.76 -13.60 -81.75
N SER A 937 57.24 -12.92 -82.80
CA SER A 937 56.77 -13.15 -84.17
C SER A 937 57.29 -14.51 -84.67
N PRO A 938 56.48 -15.29 -85.40
CA PRO A 938 56.94 -16.53 -86.03
C PRO A 938 58.06 -16.33 -87.07
N SER A 939 58.29 -15.11 -87.56
CA SER A 939 59.20 -14.82 -88.70
C SER A 939 60.38 -13.89 -88.39
N GLY A 940 60.64 -13.55 -87.11
CA GLY A 940 61.89 -12.89 -86.70
C GLY A 940 62.06 -11.40 -87.07
N GLY A 941 61.00 -10.68 -87.46
CA GLY A 941 61.02 -9.23 -87.66
C GLY A 941 60.79 -8.42 -86.36
N SER A 942 61.25 -7.17 -86.32
CA SER A 942 61.01 -6.24 -85.19
C SER A 942 59.52 -5.89 -85.04
N ASN A 943 58.99 -6.03 -83.82
CA ASN A 943 57.56 -5.95 -83.52
C ASN A 943 57.22 -4.66 -82.74
N ILE A 944 56.05 -4.07 -83.02
CA ILE A 944 55.47 -2.99 -82.20
C ILE A 944 54.22 -3.57 -81.51
N VAL A 945 54.26 -3.68 -80.19
CA VAL A 945 53.07 -3.96 -79.37
C VAL A 945 52.67 -2.63 -78.75
N SER A 946 51.45 -2.14 -79.04
CA SER A 946 51.09 -0.79 -78.61
C SER A 946 50.56 -0.72 -77.18
N ASP A 947 49.90 -1.73 -76.61
CA ASP A 947 49.41 -1.65 -75.22
C ASP A 947 49.13 -3.03 -74.60
N VAL A 948 49.55 -3.19 -73.33
CA VAL A 948 49.17 -4.31 -72.45
C VAL A 948 48.30 -3.74 -71.34
N VAL A 949 47.13 -4.32 -71.11
CA VAL A 949 46.25 -3.97 -69.99
C VAL A 949 46.18 -5.15 -69.04
N LEU A 950 46.65 -4.95 -67.81
CA LEU A 950 46.56 -5.92 -66.73
C LEU A 950 45.53 -5.49 -65.70
N ASN A 951 44.74 -6.45 -65.23
CA ASN A 951 43.88 -6.34 -64.07
C ASN A 951 44.40 -7.27 -62.98
N VAL A 952 44.76 -6.70 -61.84
CA VAL A 952 45.30 -7.43 -60.69
C VAL A 952 44.36 -7.23 -59.51
N MET A 953 43.90 -8.32 -58.89
CA MET A 953 43.18 -8.29 -57.61
C MET A 953 44.03 -8.96 -56.53
N GLU A 954 44.24 -8.24 -55.43
CA GLU A 954 44.91 -8.75 -54.23
C GLU A 954 43.84 -9.17 -53.20
N PHE A 955 43.92 -10.41 -52.72
CA PHE A 955 43.17 -10.89 -51.58
C PHE A 955 44.13 -11.12 -50.41
N MET A 956 43.85 -10.52 -49.26
CA MET A 956 44.53 -10.90 -48.02
C MET A 956 44.01 -12.27 -47.60
N LYS A 957 44.92 -13.19 -47.32
CA LYS A 957 44.58 -14.56 -46.93
C LYS A 957 44.42 -14.68 -45.42
#